data_AF-A0A365YYQ0-F1
#
_entry.id   AF-A0A365YYQ0-F1
#
_cell.length_a   1.000
_cell.length_b   1.000
_cell.length_c   1.000
_cell.angle_alpha   90.00
_cell.angle_beta   90.00
_cell.angle_gamma   90.00
#
_symmetry.space_group_name_H-M   'P 1'
#
loop_
_entity.id
_entity.type
_entity.pdbx_description
1 polymer ?
#
loop_
_entity_poly.entity_id
_entity_poly.type
_entity_poly.pdbx_seq_one_letter_code
_entity_poly.pdbx_strand_id
1 'polypeptide(L)'
;MASDPSLQNPLFPPDLFPPGAAPGTDLPVAEALPRLRAALDQGGGAVLVAPPGAGKTTLVPLALLAAPWRGDGRIVMLEPRRLAARAAARRMAELIGEEPGGLIGYRTRLDGASSAATRIEVVTEGLLVRRLLADPTLDGVACVIFDEIHERSVDVDAALAFCLDLQRELRPDLRLVAMSATTDAATLSQRMDAPVIESAGRMFPVEIRHARRDIPHQRDLPDAMAHAIRAALAEEEGDILAFLPGVGEIRRTQAALADVAAEVLPLYGELPPGEQDYVLRPHTQGRRVILSTSIAETSLTVPGVRIVIDGGFRRTPRLDAGTGLTKLETARISRAAAAQRAGRAGRVAPGIAIRLWSETTSRAMPPHDRPEIMEAELTGLRLDTAAWQAAMGTPPADLPFADTPPNGAFEAARSLLLALGAVSEDGRITETGIRMAQLGAHPRLAAMMLAARTPGEAALAADLAALLEERDPLRPRPSGRGPGGNIIPPADIRLRLDLIAGGDHPAADRRALSRIRQAARQYRRRMGLGREQEAHGDCAALLAAAFPDRIAQRRGDIGSFRLSGGGSARMGKTDPLASLPLLAVAGMHVRTACEIRLAAPLDPENLPDSVLARAHEQVETTIDPATGAVMARRRLRLGALVLRDRTVTADATEVADLLIRQVGQNLAAAFDWTPQCRQLQARVALARDVLDRADLPDLSDAALAASVGEWLGAWIGGMARMSEIRALDLLAVLCAMIPHDALRWLDTTLPPALDLPGGRVGIDYLQPVPLASARAQAFYGLNETPRIAQGRVGLRIALLSPAGRPQAITADLAGFWAGSWADMRRDMRGRYPRHDWPEDPAQATPSRRPPRRGT
;
A
#
# COMPACT_ATOMS: atom_id res chain seq x y z
N MET A 1 -51.57 -3.07 44.13
CA MET A 1 -50.23 -2.58 44.52
C MET A 1 -49.34 -3.80 44.71
N ALA A 2 -48.72 -4.26 43.63
CA ALA A 2 -47.68 -5.29 43.71
C ALA A 2 -46.35 -4.56 43.91
N SER A 3 -45.61 -4.91 44.95
CA SER A 3 -44.28 -4.36 45.24
C SER A 3 -43.31 -4.71 44.11
N ASP A 4 -42.72 -3.70 43.50
CA ASP A 4 -41.68 -3.84 42.48
C ASP A 4 -40.46 -4.59 43.07
N PRO A 5 -40.13 -5.80 42.57
CA PRO A 5 -39.02 -6.60 43.09
C PRO A 5 -37.64 -5.96 42.85
N SER A 6 -37.53 -4.91 42.02
CA SER A 6 -36.28 -4.14 41.84
C SER A 6 -35.86 -3.33 43.07
N LEU A 7 -36.76 -3.14 44.05
CA LEU A 7 -36.49 -2.39 45.28
C LEU A 7 -35.90 -3.24 46.43
N GLN A 8 -35.71 -4.55 46.25
CA GLN A 8 -35.25 -5.45 47.33
C GLN A 8 -33.74 -5.75 47.32
N ASN A 9 -33.00 -5.40 46.26
CA ASN A 9 -31.55 -5.57 46.21
C ASN A 9 -30.83 -4.23 46.39
N PRO A 10 -29.78 -4.16 47.24
CA PRO A 10 -29.00 -2.93 47.37
C PRO A 10 -28.35 -2.56 46.02
N LEU A 11 -28.34 -1.25 45.71
CA LEU A 11 -27.77 -0.71 44.46
C LEU A 11 -26.27 -0.95 44.32
N PHE A 12 -25.59 -1.14 45.44
CA PHE A 12 -24.17 -1.41 45.54
C PHE A 12 -23.94 -2.63 46.43
N PRO A 13 -22.82 -3.35 46.29
CA PRO A 13 -22.43 -4.41 47.21
C PRO A 13 -22.38 -3.91 48.66
N PRO A 14 -22.77 -4.73 49.65
CA PRO A 14 -22.58 -4.40 51.06
C PRO A 14 -21.09 -4.16 51.34
N ASP A 15 -20.78 -3.19 52.21
CA ASP A 15 -19.42 -2.80 52.61
C ASP A 15 -18.50 -2.28 51.49
N LEU A 16 -19.03 -1.98 50.29
CA LEU A 16 -18.22 -1.41 49.20
C LEU A 16 -17.68 -0.01 49.54
N PHE A 17 -18.42 0.77 50.33
CA PHE A 17 -18.04 2.14 50.69
C PHE A 17 -17.56 2.22 52.15
N PRO A 18 -16.64 3.15 52.47
CA PRO A 18 -16.20 3.38 53.84
C PRO A 18 -17.38 3.70 54.79
N PRO A 19 -17.33 3.26 56.07
CA PRO A 19 -18.37 3.56 57.05
C PRO A 19 -18.59 5.07 57.21
N GLY A 20 -19.85 5.54 57.08
CA GLY A 20 -20.22 6.95 57.22
C GLY A 20 -20.03 7.82 55.97
N ALA A 21 -19.53 7.26 54.86
CA ALA A 21 -19.57 7.95 53.57
C ALA A 21 -21.01 7.93 53.03
N ALA A 22 -21.58 9.11 52.79
CA ALA A 22 -22.76 9.19 51.93
C ALA A 22 -22.33 8.68 50.54
N PRO A 23 -22.99 7.65 49.98
CA PRO A 23 -22.61 7.16 48.66
C PRO A 23 -22.77 8.30 47.65
N GLY A 24 -22.25 8.15 46.43
CA GLY A 24 -22.52 9.10 45.35
C GLY A 24 -24.00 9.23 44.94
N THR A 25 -24.97 8.93 45.82
CA THR A 25 -26.42 9.10 45.66
C THR A 25 -26.82 10.54 45.32
N ASP A 26 -25.97 11.52 45.60
CA ASP A 26 -26.20 12.91 45.22
C ASP A 26 -25.89 13.20 43.74
N LEU A 27 -25.17 12.29 43.05
CA LEU A 27 -24.84 12.43 41.64
C LEU A 27 -26.06 12.12 40.76
N PRO A 28 -26.34 12.92 39.71
CA PRO A 28 -27.56 12.77 38.92
C PRO A 28 -27.78 11.39 38.31
N VAL A 29 -26.71 10.64 37.99
CA VAL A 29 -26.84 9.31 37.40
C VAL A 29 -27.46 8.28 38.36
N ALA A 30 -27.43 8.52 39.67
CA ALA A 30 -27.92 7.58 40.68
C ALA A 30 -29.40 7.21 40.47
N GLU A 31 -30.23 8.14 40.00
CA GLU A 31 -31.66 7.89 39.71
C GLU A 31 -31.88 6.91 38.53
N ALA A 32 -30.89 6.80 37.65
CA ALA A 32 -30.96 5.98 36.44
C ALA A 32 -30.44 4.56 36.68
N LEU A 33 -29.66 4.32 37.74
CA LEU A 33 -29.05 3.02 38.04
C LEU A 33 -30.07 1.88 38.23
N PRO A 34 -31.22 2.06 38.94
CA PRO A 34 -32.22 1.00 39.04
C PRO A 34 -32.77 0.57 37.67
N ARG A 35 -33.08 1.54 36.80
CA ARG A 35 -33.58 1.30 35.44
C ARG A 35 -32.53 0.63 34.55
N LEU A 36 -31.27 1.07 34.67
CA LEU A 36 -30.14 0.46 33.96
C LEU A 36 -29.96 -1.02 34.37
N ARG A 37 -30.00 -1.31 35.68
CA ARG A 37 -29.88 -2.68 36.18
C ARG A 37 -31.03 -3.56 35.70
N ALA A 38 -32.26 -3.08 35.79
CA ALA A 38 -33.43 -3.81 35.30
C ALA A 38 -33.32 -4.14 33.79
N ALA A 39 -32.81 -3.21 32.98
CA ALA A 39 -32.57 -3.44 31.56
C ALA A 39 -31.53 -4.55 31.31
N LEU A 40 -30.42 -4.56 32.05
CA LEU A 40 -29.35 -5.55 31.91
C LEU A 40 -29.68 -6.92 32.53
N ASP A 41 -30.59 -6.96 33.51
CA ASP A 41 -31.11 -8.20 34.08
C ASP A 41 -32.03 -8.92 33.07
N GLN A 42 -32.78 -8.16 32.27
CA GLN A 42 -33.73 -8.70 31.28
C GLN A 42 -33.14 -8.89 29.88
N GLY A 43 -32.08 -8.16 29.52
CA GLY A 43 -31.53 -8.13 28.16
C GLY A 43 -30.00 -8.12 28.12
N GLY A 44 -29.44 -8.16 26.90
CA GLY A 44 -28.00 -8.19 26.65
C GLY A 44 -27.30 -6.83 26.71
N GLY A 45 -28.03 -5.71 26.70
CA GLY A 45 -27.39 -4.40 26.69
C GLY A 45 -28.28 -3.22 27.05
N ALA A 46 -27.66 -2.04 27.17
CA ALA A 46 -28.33 -0.79 27.50
C ALA A 46 -27.57 0.43 26.94
N VAL A 47 -28.31 1.48 26.57
CA VAL A 47 -27.75 2.78 26.20
C VAL A 47 -28.06 3.79 27.29
N LEU A 48 -27.05 4.26 28.03
CA LEU A 48 -27.21 5.27 29.07
C LEU A 48 -26.85 6.65 28.53
N VAL A 49 -27.83 7.56 28.55
CA VAL A 49 -27.62 8.97 28.21
C VAL A 49 -27.58 9.78 29.50
N ALA A 50 -26.43 10.39 29.77
CA ALA A 50 -26.25 11.26 30.92
C ALA A 50 -25.24 12.37 30.61
N PRO A 51 -25.51 13.62 31.02
CA PRO A 51 -24.61 14.72 30.71
C PRO A 51 -23.23 14.54 31.36
N PRO A 52 -22.17 15.13 30.79
CA PRO A 52 -20.82 15.02 31.34
C PRO A 52 -20.74 15.55 32.77
N GLY A 53 -20.23 14.73 33.69
CA GLY A 53 -20.16 15.07 35.12
C GLY A 53 -21.34 14.56 35.96
N ALA A 54 -22.35 13.93 35.34
CA ALA A 54 -23.45 13.28 36.05
C ALA A 54 -23.03 12.08 36.92
N GLY A 55 -21.78 11.62 36.81
CA GLY A 55 -21.25 10.48 37.57
C GLY A 55 -21.30 9.14 36.84
N LYS A 56 -21.65 9.09 35.55
CA LYS A 56 -21.79 7.84 34.77
C LYS A 56 -20.54 6.95 34.81
N THR A 57 -19.39 7.53 34.49
CA THR A 57 -18.06 6.89 34.50
C THR A 57 -17.68 6.29 35.86
N THR A 58 -18.14 6.91 36.95
CA THR A 58 -17.69 6.56 38.31
C THR A 58 -18.66 5.66 39.07
N LEU A 59 -19.97 5.81 38.84
CA LEU A 59 -20.98 5.06 39.60
C LEU A 59 -21.54 3.85 38.87
N VAL A 60 -21.64 3.90 37.53
CA VAL A 60 -22.21 2.78 36.76
C VAL A 60 -21.39 1.50 36.95
N PRO A 61 -20.05 1.49 36.79
CA PRO A 61 -19.28 0.27 36.99
C PRO A 61 -19.41 -0.30 38.40
N LEU A 62 -19.41 0.58 39.42
CA LEU A 62 -19.54 0.20 40.83
C LEU A 62 -20.91 -0.42 41.13
N ALA A 63 -21.99 0.13 40.59
CA ALA A 63 -23.34 -0.40 40.76
C ALA A 63 -23.48 -1.80 40.13
N LEU A 64 -22.84 -2.03 38.99
CA LEU A 64 -22.87 -3.31 38.28
C LEU A 64 -22.07 -4.42 38.98
N LEU A 65 -21.24 -4.11 40.00
CA LEU A 65 -20.57 -5.15 40.81
C LEU A 65 -21.57 -6.04 41.56
N ALA A 66 -22.72 -5.50 41.95
CA ALA A 66 -23.79 -6.20 42.65
C ALA A 66 -24.75 -6.96 41.71
N ALA A 67 -24.52 -6.92 40.40
CA ALA A 67 -25.39 -7.56 39.43
C ALA A 67 -25.24 -9.10 39.47
N PRO A 68 -26.34 -9.88 39.64
CA PRO A 68 -26.25 -11.34 39.78
C PRO A 68 -25.63 -12.04 38.56
N TRP A 69 -25.95 -11.57 37.35
CA TRP A 69 -25.41 -12.13 36.10
C TRP A 69 -23.90 -11.96 35.96
N ARG A 70 -23.28 -11.05 36.73
CA ARG A 70 -21.82 -10.86 36.71
C ARG A 70 -21.10 -12.07 37.29
N GLY A 71 -21.66 -12.72 38.31
CA GLY A 71 -20.95 -13.73 39.09
C GLY A 71 -19.61 -13.21 39.59
N ASP A 72 -18.51 -13.87 39.23
CA ASP A 72 -17.14 -13.41 39.51
C ASP A 72 -16.46 -12.73 38.30
N GLY A 73 -17.18 -12.56 37.19
CA GLY A 73 -16.67 -11.97 35.96
C GLY A 73 -16.27 -10.51 36.12
N ARG A 74 -15.35 -10.07 35.25
CA ARG A 74 -14.85 -8.70 35.21
C ARG A 74 -15.77 -7.79 34.42
N ILE A 75 -15.75 -6.52 34.78
CA ILE A 75 -16.31 -5.40 34.03
C ILE A 75 -15.14 -4.68 33.38
N VAL A 76 -15.14 -4.59 32.05
CA VAL A 76 -14.13 -3.84 31.29
C VAL A 76 -14.78 -2.54 30.84
N MET A 77 -14.22 -1.40 31.27
CA MET A 77 -14.71 -0.09 30.85
C MET A 77 -13.72 0.55 29.89
N LEU A 78 -14.16 0.81 28.67
CA LEU A 78 -13.40 1.53 27.67
C LEU A 78 -13.50 3.03 27.94
N GLU A 79 -12.35 3.70 27.93
CA GLU A 79 -12.19 5.15 27.96
C GLU A 79 -11.30 5.61 26.79
N PRO A 80 -11.72 6.58 25.96
CA PRO A 80 -10.98 6.95 24.75
C PRO A 80 -9.60 7.54 25.06
N ARG A 81 -9.45 8.20 26.22
CA ARG A 81 -8.24 8.95 26.55
C ARG A 81 -7.50 8.32 27.71
N ARG A 82 -6.18 8.19 27.59
CA ARG A 82 -5.31 7.71 28.68
C ARG A 82 -5.52 8.46 30.00
N LEU A 83 -5.61 9.79 29.93
CA LEU A 83 -5.82 10.62 31.12
C LEU A 83 -7.18 10.33 31.76
N ALA A 84 -8.23 10.19 30.95
CA ALA A 84 -9.58 9.87 31.42
C ALA A 84 -9.62 8.48 32.06
N ALA A 85 -9.02 7.46 31.42
CA ALA A 85 -8.93 6.11 31.97
C ALA A 85 -8.30 6.07 33.37
N ARG A 86 -7.17 6.77 33.55
CA ARG A 86 -6.49 6.86 34.85
C ARG A 86 -7.31 7.65 35.87
N ALA A 87 -7.89 8.78 35.46
CA ALA A 87 -8.71 9.62 36.34
C ALA A 87 -9.97 8.88 36.80
N ALA A 88 -10.63 8.14 35.91
CA ALA A 88 -11.80 7.32 36.18
C ALA A 88 -11.49 6.22 37.20
N ALA A 89 -10.43 5.43 36.95
CA ALA A 89 -10.02 4.36 37.86
C ALA A 89 -9.62 4.90 39.24
N ARG A 90 -8.84 5.98 39.29
CA ARG A 90 -8.48 6.65 40.54
C ARG A 90 -9.70 7.16 41.29
N ARG A 91 -10.62 7.83 40.60
CA ARG A 91 -11.84 8.36 41.22
C ARG A 91 -12.73 7.25 41.78
N MET A 92 -12.87 6.13 41.07
CA MET A 92 -13.61 4.96 41.57
C MET A 92 -12.93 4.34 42.79
N ALA A 93 -11.61 4.19 42.77
CA ALA A 93 -10.84 3.68 43.91
C ALA A 93 -10.98 4.59 45.15
N GLU A 94 -10.85 5.91 44.96
CA GLU A 94 -11.04 6.91 46.02
C GLU A 94 -12.44 6.84 46.66
N LEU A 95 -13.49 6.59 45.85
CA LEU A 95 -14.86 6.46 46.37
C LEU A 95 -15.03 5.27 47.31
N ILE A 96 -14.30 4.17 47.08
CA ILE A 96 -14.35 2.96 47.90
C ILE A 96 -13.25 2.92 48.98
N GLY A 97 -12.42 3.96 49.08
CA GLY A 97 -11.33 4.04 50.05
C GLY A 97 -10.09 3.22 49.70
N GLU A 98 -9.89 2.89 48.42
CA GLU A 98 -8.73 2.15 47.91
C GLU A 98 -7.84 3.01 46.99
N GLU A 99 -6.67 2.48 46.64
CA GLU A 99 -5.83 2.97 45.54
C GLU A 99 -5.99 2.06 44.30
N PRO A 100 -5.82 2.57 43.06
CA PRO A 100 -5.87 1.75 41.87
C PRO A 100 -4.91 0.55 41.91
N GLY A 101 -5.39 -0.63 41.51
CA GLY A 101 -4.66 -1.90 41.54
C GLY A 101 -5.32 -2.95 42.43
N GLY A 102 -6.24 -2.55 43.32
CA GLY A 102 -7.12 -3.42 44.08
C GLY A 102 -8.33 -3.88 43.27
N LEU A 103 -9.54 -3.64 43.79
CA LEU A 103 -10.80 -3.99 43.12
C LEU A 103 -10.97 -3.24 41.79
N ILE A 104 -10.48 -2.00 41.75
CA ILE A 104 -10.47 -1.14 40.58
C ILE A 104 -9.04 -1.11 40.01
N GLY A 105 -8.92 -1.46 38.73
CA GLY A 105 -7.66 -1.38 38.01
C GLY A 105 -7.80 -0.57 36.73
N TYR A 106 -6.66 -0.26 36.12
CA TYR A 106 -6.62 0.32 34.79
C TYR A 106 -5.43 -0.19 34.00
N ARG A 107 -5.54 -0.12 32.67
CA ARG A 107 -4.47 -0.49 31.77
C ARG A 107 -4.49 0.43 30.55
N THR A 108 -3.35 1.07 30.30
CA THR A 108 -3.12 1.91 29.13
C THR A 108 -1.95 1.35 28.33
N ARG A 109 -1.61 2.00 27.21
CA ARG A 109 -0.41 1.65 26.45
C ARG A 109 0.86 1.76 27.30
N LEU A 110 0.97 2.77 28.16
CA LEU A 110 2.24 3.13 28.81
C LEU A 110 2.39 2.62 30.24
N ASP A 111 1.28 2.43 30.94
CA ASP A 111 1.21 2.07 32.35
C ASP A 111 -0.08 1.31 32.67
N GLY A 112 -0.15 0.78 33.88
CA GLY A 112 -1.33 0.11 34.39
C GLY A 112 -1.14 -0.28 35.85
N ALA A 113 -2.26 -0.45 36.53
CA ALA A 113 -2.34 -1.00 37.89
C ALA A 113 -3.52 -1.98 37.90
N SER A 114 -3.24 -3.27 37.92
CA SER A 114 -4.24 -4.32 38.10
C SER A 114 -3.65 -5.54 38.80
N SER A 115 -4.52 -6.30 39.47
CA SER A 115 -4.17 -7.49 40.24
C SER A 115 -5.20 -8.61 40.01
N ALA A 116 -5.02 -9.76 40.66
CA ALA A 116 -6.02 -10.84 40.65
C ALA A 116 -7.35 -10.43 41.32
N ALA A 117 -7.32 -9.43 42.22
CA ALA A 117 -8.50 -8.89 42.89
C ALA A 117 -9.32 -7.96 42.00
N THR A 118 -8.75 -7.45 40.90
CA THR A 118 -9.42 -6.47 40.03
C THR A 118 -10.69 -7.07 39.41
N ARG A 119 -11.81 -6.36 39.59
CA ARG A 119 -13.12 -6.69 38.99
C ARG A 119 -13.63 -5.61 38.04
N ILE A 120 -13.17 -4.37 38.19
CA ILE A 120 -13.38 -3.32 37.18
C ILE A 120 -12.01 -2.96 36.61
N GLU A 121 -11.83 -3.15 35.30
CA GLU A 121 -10.60 -2.77 34.60
C GLU A 121 -10.92 -1.68 33.58
N VAL A 122 -10.39 -0.47 33.79
CA VAL A 122 -10.53 0.65 32.85
C VAL A 122 -9.43 0.55 31.80
N VAL A 123 -9.80 0.46 30.53
CA VAL A 123 -8.87 0.25 29.42
C VAL A 123 -9.03 1.33 28.36
N THR A 124 -7.95 1.60 27.62
CA THR A 124 -8.03 2.44 26.42
C THR A 124 -8.53 1.66 25.21
N GLU A 125 -9.18 2.33 24.27
CA GLU A 125 -9.79 1.78 23.05
C GLU A 125 -8.95 0.71 22.33
N GLY A 126 -7.75 1.05 21.85
CA GLY A 126 -6.91 0.11 21.12
C GLY A 126 -6.34 -1.06 21.95
N LEU A 127 -6.52 -1.06 23.27
CA LEU A 127 -6.18 -2.21 24.12
C LEU A 127 -7.34 -3.22 24.18
N LEU A 128 -8.58 -2.75 24.18
CA LEU A 128 -9.75 -3.63 24.11
C LEU A 128 -9.79 -4.37 22.78
N VAL A 129 -9.59 -3.67 21.66
CA VAL A 129 -9.51 -4.29 20.32
C VAL A 129 -8.48 -5.42 20.30
N ARG A 130 -7.28 -5.19 20.84
CA ARG A 130 -6.23 -6.23 20.92
C ARG A 130 -6.62 -7.41 21.80
N ARG A 131 -7.30 -7.15 22.93
CA ARG A 131 -7.77 -8.22 23.81
C ARG A 131 -8.77 -9.10 23.07
N LEU A 132 -9.73 -8.49 22.36
CA LEU A 132 -10.69 -9.20 21.52
C LEU A 132 -10.01 -10.01 20.41
N LEU A 133 -8.99 -9.46 19.74
CA LEU A 133 -8.28 -10.20 18.69
C LEU A 133 -7.41 -11.35 19.23
N ALA A 134 -6.89 -11.23 20.44
CA ALA A 134 -6.08 -12.28 21.08
C ALA A 134 -6.94 -13.34 21.77
N ASP A 135 -8.08 -12.94 22.31
CA ASP A 135 -9.08 -13.77 23.00
C ASP A 135 -10.49 -13.40 22.48
N PRO A 136 -10.91 -13.99 21.34
CA PRO A 136 -12.19 -13.67 20.70
C PRO A 136 -13.41 -14.05 21.54
N THR A 137 -13.28 -14.93 22.53
CA THR A 137 -14.39 -15.32 23.42
C THR A 137 -14.54 -14.38 24.62
N LEU A 138 -13.50 -13.58 24.90
CA LEU A 138 -13.41 -12.63 26.00
C LEU A 138 -13.73 -13.30 27.35
N ASP A 139 -13.07 -14.42 27.62
CA ASP A 139 -13.35 -15.28 28.76
C ASP A 139 -13.11 -14.54 30.10
N GLY A 140 -14.00 -14.79 31.06
CA GLY A 140 -13.95 -14.15 32.38
C GLY A 140 -14.39 -12.68 32.40
N VAL A 141 -14.79 -12.09 31.27
CA VAL A 141 -15.48 -10.80 31.21
C VAL A 141 -16.99 -11.01 31.15
N ALA A 142 -17.72 -10.35 32.05
CA ALA A 142 -19.17 -10.40 32.11
C ALA A 142 -19.82 -9.15 31.50
N CYS A 143 -19.12 -8.01 31.49
CA CYS A 143 -19.65 -6.77 30.93
C CYS A 143 -18.56 -5.91 30.29
N VAL A 144 -18.90 -5.32 29.15
CA VAL A 144 -18.12 -4.27 28.51
C VAL A 144 -18.91 -2.97 28.51
N ILE A 145 -18.30 -1.91 29.04
CA ILE A 145 -18.87 -0.56 29.08
C ILE A 145 -18.08 0.32 28.11
N PHE A 146 -18.77 0.93 27.15
CA PHE A 146 -18.23 1.91 26.23
C PHE A 146 -18.55 3.31 26.76
N ASP A 147 -17.61 3.91 27.50
CA ASP A 147 -17.78 5.29 27.96
C ASP A 147 -17.41 6.29 26.86
N GLU A 148 -18.05 7.45 26.91
CA GLU A 148 -17.85 8.56 25.97
C GLU A 148 -17.96 8.11 24.49
N ILE A 149 -18.86 7.16 24.19
CA ILE A 149 -19.00 6.54 22.86
C ILE A 149 -19.28 7.56 21.72
N HIS A 150 -19.75 8.75 22.08
CA HIS A 150 -19.97 9.87 21.17
C HIS A 150 -18.68 10.48 20.60
N GLU A 151 -17.48 10.13 21.10
CA GLU A 151 -16.21 10.50 20.45
C GLU A 151 -16.03 9.78 19.09
N ARG A 152 -16.72 8.64 18.87
CA ARG A 152 -16.80 7.90 17.59
C ARG A 152 -15.43 7.69 16.91
N SER A 153 -14.44 7.24 17.69
CA SER A 153 -13.14 6.83 17.16
C SER A 153 -13.23 5.50 16.42
N VAL A 154 -12.25 5.23 15.55
CA VAL A 154 -12.20 3.96 14.80
C VAL A 154 -12.11 2.76 15.74
N ASP A 155 -11.28 2.85 16.78
CA ASP A 155 -11.06 1.75 17.72
C ASP A 155 -12.31 1.46 18.58
N VAL A 156 -13.07 2.50 18.95
CA VAL A 156 -14.35 2.34 19.69
C VAL A 156 -15.40 1.69 18.81
N ASP A 157 -15.58 2.17 17.58
CA ASP A 157 -16.54 1.61 16.63
C ASP A 157 -16.18 0.14 16.30
N ALA A 158 -14.89 -0.19 16.17
CA ALA A 158 -14.41 -1.56 15.98
C ALA A 158 -14.67 -2.46 17.19
N ALA A 159 -14.31 -1.99 18.39
CA ALA A 159 -14.54 -2.76 19.62
C ALA A 159 -16.03 -3.01 19.86
N LEU A 160 -16.91 -2.03 19.59
CA LEU A 160 -18.35 -2.24 19.68
C LEU A 160 -18.83 -3.27 18.65
N ALA A 161 -18.38 -3.16 17.40
CA ALA A 161 -18.77 -4.10 16.35
C ALA A 161 -18.37 -5.54 16.69
N PHE A 162 -17.14 -5.76 17.16
CA PHE A 162 -16.64 -7.07 17.59
C PHE A 162 -17.38 -7.59 18.83
N CYS A 163 -17.67 -6.74 19.82
CA CYS A 163 -18.46 -7.15 20.98
C CYS A 163 -19.91 -7.54 20.61
N LEU A 164 -20.54 -6.83 19.67
CA LEU A 164 -21.89 -7.16 19.19
C LEU A 164 -21.90 -8.47 18.40
N ASP A 165 -20.90 -8.70 17.56
CA ASP A 165 -20.72 -9.96 16.83
C ASP A 165 -20.50 -11.13 17.80
N LEU A 166 -19.59 -10.96 18.76
CA LEU A 166 -19.34 -11.91 19.86
C LEU A 166 -20.62 -12.23 20.64
N GLN A 167 -21.40 -11.20 21.02
CA GLN A 167 -22.64 -11.37 21.77
C GLN A 167 -23.68 -12.18 20.99
N ARG A 168 -23.75 -12.01 19.67
CA ARG A 168 -24.69 -12.73 18.79
C ARG A 168 -24.30 -14.18 18.58
N GLU A 169 -23.01 -14.44 18.33
CA GLU A 169 -22.54 -15.75 17.88
C GLU A 169 -22.18 -16.70 19.04
N LEU A 170 -21.46 -16.20 20.06
CA LEU A 170 -20.86 -17.07 21.10
C LEU A 170 -21.21 -16.71 22.54
N ARG A 171 -21.47 -15.43 22.85
CA ARG A 171 -21.63 -14.93 24.23
C ARG A 171 -22.91 -14.12 24.44
N PRO A 172 -24.12 -14.70 24.28
CA PRO A 172 -25.37 -14.00 24.58
C PRO A 172 -25.52 -13.60 26.07
N ASP A 173 -24.66 -14.16 26.94
CA ASP A 173 -24.53 -13.78 28.35
C ASP A 173 -23.75 -12.47 28.56
N LEU A 174 -22.87 -12.07 27.63
CA LEU A 174 -22.08 -10.85 27.74
C LEU A 174 -23.00 -9.62 27.78
N ARG A 175 -22.76 -8.70 28.71
CA ARG A 175 -23.53 -7.45 28.82
C ARG A 175 -22.79 -6.26 28.21
N LEU A 176 -23.47 -5.49 27.37
CA LEU A 176 -22.91 -4.31 26.71
C LEU A 176 -23.61 -3.03 27.16
N VAL A 177 -22.84 -2.05 27.64
CA VAL A 177 -23.37 -0.75 28.05
C VAL A 177 -22.71 0.33 27.23
N ALA A 178 -23.49 1.12 26.48
CA ALA A 178 -22.99 2.32 25.81
C ALA A 178 -23.38 3.56 26.62
N MET A 179 -22.39 4.35 27.04
CA MET A 179 -22.63 5.59 27.79
C MET A 179 -22.32 6.80 26.92
N SER A 180 -23.31 7.67 26.74
CA SER A 180 -23.20 8.86 25.89
C SER A 180 -23.64 10.13 26.61
N ALA A 181 -23.00 11.24 26.24
CA ALA A 181 -23.37 12.58 26.67
C ALA A 181 -24.35 13.28 25.71
N THR A 182 -24.58 12.70 24.53
CA THR A 182 -25.35 13.31 23.44
C THR A 182 -26.57 12.50 23.07
N THR A 183 -27.53 13.14 22.40
CA THR A 183 -28.84 12.59 22.00
C THR A 183 -28.81 11.59 20.85
N ASP A 184 -27.64 11.22 20.30
CA ASP A 184 -27.52 10.14 19.29
C ASP A 184 -27.72 8.73 19.89
N ALA A 185 -28.63 8.62 20.86
CA ALA A 185 -28.97 7.39 21.55
C ALA A 185 -29.82 6.47 20.68
N ALA A 186 -30.57 7.03 19.73
CA ALA A 186 -31.43 6.26 18.81
C ALA A 186 -30.61 5.31 17.92
N THR A 187 -29.52 5.82 17.32
CA THR A 187 -28.62 5.03 16.46
C THR A 187 -27.98 3.88 17.26
N LEU A 188 -27.48 4.18 18.46
CA LEU A 188 -26.88 3.19 19.35
C LEU A 188 -27.90 2.16 19.82
N SER A 189 -29.10 2.59 20.21
CA SER A 189 -30.20 1.74 20.64
C SER A 189 -30.60 0.76 19.56
N GLN A 190 -30.77 1.23 18.32
CA GLN A 190 -31.10 0.37 17.18
C GLN A 190 -29.97 -0.63 16.88
N ARG A 191 -28.71 -0.19 16.94
CA ARG A 191 -27.56 -1.05 16.61
C ARG A 191 -27.33 -2.13 17.66
N MET A 192 -27.48 -1.78 18.93
CA MET A 192 -27.32 -2.69 20.07
C MET A 192 -28.58 -3.50 20.39
N ASP A 193 -29.71 -3.21 19.74
CA ASP A 193 -31.04 -3.73 20.12
C ASP A 193 -31.30 -3.59 21.64
N ALA A 194 -31.06 -2.38 22.14
CA ALA A 194 -30.99 -2.11 23.57
C ALA A 194 -31.81 -0.87 23.97
N PRO A 195 -32.46 -0.87 25.15
CA PRO A 195 -33.24 0.26 25.63
C PRO A 195 -32.37 1.48 25.97
N VAL A 196 -32.92 2.67 25.75
CA VAL A 196 -32.32 3.94 26.17
C VAL A 196 -32.76 4.28 27.59
N ILE A 197 -31.80 4.49 28.49
CA ILE A 197 -32.02 5.02 29.83
C ILE A 197 -31.46 6.44 29.89
N GLU A 198 -32.33 7.40 30.16
CA GLU A 198 -31.95 8.79 30.36
C GLU A 198 -31.81 9.13 31.84
N SER A 199 -30.74 9.81 32.20
CA SER A 199 -30.55 10.47 33.50
C SER A 199 -30.72 11.98 33.33
N ALA A 200 -31.66 12.57 34.07
CA ALA A 200 -31.84 14.00 34.11
C ALA A 200 -30.65 14.62 34.86
N GLY A 201 -29.72 15.23 34.13
CA GLY A 201 -28.63 15.95 34.77
C GLY A 201 -29.10 17.20 35.48
N ARG A 202 -28.52 17.49 36.66
CA ARG A 202 -28.53 18.83 37.23
C ARG A 202 -27.41 19.65 36.59
N MET A 203 -27.67 20.25 35.43
CA MET A 203 -26.80 21.32 34.90
C MET A 203 -27.40 22.67 35.27
N PHE A 204 -26.56 23.58 35.78
CA PHE A 204 -26.98 24.96 35.98
C PHE A 204 -27.18 25.64 34.62
N PRO A 205 -28.09 26.63 34.52
CA PRO A 205 -28.31 27.34 33.27
C PRO A 205 -27.03 28.03 32.80
N VAL A 206 -26.79 27.96 31.48
CA VAL A 206 -25.66 28.63 30.82
C VAL A 206 -26.20 29.66 29.84
N GLU A 207 -25.87 30.93 30.06
CA GLU A 207 -26.18 32.01 29.12
C GLU A 207 -25.27 31.88 27.87
N ILE A 208 -25.85 31.91 26.68
CA ILE A 208 -25.08 31.83 25.42
C ILE A 208 -24.99 33.21 24.78
N ARG A 209 -23.77 33.74 24.65
CA ARG A 209 -23.49 35.00 23.95
C ARG A 209 -22.75 34.72 22.64
N HIS A 210 -23.24 35.28 21.55
CA HIS A 210 -22.60 35.17 20.24
C HIS A 210 -21.87 36.45 19.85
N ALA A 211 -20.75 36.32 19.17
CA ALA A 211 -20.08 37.46 18.54
C ALA A 211 -21.00 38.08 17.46
N ARG A 212 -21.00 39.41 17.37
CA ARG A 212 -21.83 40.14 16.39
C ARG A 212 -21.43 39.84 14.94
N ARG A 213 -20.16 39.50 14.70
CA ARG A 213 -19.59 39.16 13.39
C ARG A 213 -18.60 38.02 13.55
N ASP A 214 -18.47 37.22 12.49
CA ASP A 214 -17.47 36.17 12.42
C ASP A 214 -16.06 36.75 12.21
N ILE A 215 -15.05 36.05 12.72
CA ILE A 215 -13.65 36.41 12.43
C ILE A 215 -13.36 36.26 10.92
N PRO A 216 -12.67 37.23 10.28
CA PRO A 216 -12.41 37.18 8.83
C PRO A 216 -11.53 35.99 8.43
N HIS A 217 -10.47 35.73 9.19
CA HIS A 217 -9.56 34.61 8.94
C HIS A 217 -9.25 33.84 10.21
N GLN A 218 -9.04 32.52 10.08
CA GLN A 218 -8.68 31.65 11.21
C GLN A 218 -7.42 32.09 11.95
N ARG A 219 -6.47 32.75 11.24
CA ARG A 219 -5.23 33.26 11.84
C ARG A 219 -5.47 34.36 12.88
N ASP A 220 -6.61 35.05 12.81
CA ASP A 220 -6.97 36.16 13.68
C ASP A 220 -7.60 35.67 15.01
N LEU A 221 -7.87 34.37 15.13
CA LEU A 221 -8.48 33.75 16.30
C LEU A 221 -7.73 34.04 17.62
N PRO A 222 -6.38 33.99 17.70
CA PRO A 222 -5.69 34.22 18.95
C PRO A 222 -5.91 35.62 19.54
N ASP A 223 -5.96 36.64 18.68
CA ASP A 223 -6.17 38.04 19.09
C ASP A 223 -7.64 38.27 19.47
N ALA A 224 -8.57 37.72 18.69
CA ALA A 224 -10.00 37.75 19.03
C ALA A 224 -10.29 37.05 20.37
N MET A 225 -9.62 35.92 20.62
CA MET A 225 -9.71 35.19 21.88
C MET A 225 -9.15 36.01 23.05
N ALA A 226 -7.97 36.61 22.90
CA ALA A 226 -7.40 37.45 23.95
C ALA A 226 -8.28 38.66 24.28
N HIS A 227 -8.88 39.29 23.26
CA HIS A 227 -9.83 40.39 23.46
C HIS A 227 -11.07 39.94 24.24
N ALA A 228 -11.69 38.81 23.85
CA ALA A 228 -12.85 38.27 24.55
C ALA A 228 -12.53 37.87 26.00
N ILE A 229 -11.35 37.31 26.26
CA ILE A 229 -10.89 36.99 27.61
C ILE A 229 -10.77 38.25 28.46
N ARG A 230 -10.21 39.35 27.95
CA ARG A 230 -10.12 40.61 28.69
C ARG A 230 -11.48 41.19 29.03
N ALA A 231 -12.41 41.17 28.08
CA ALA A 231 -13.79 41.62 28.32
C ALA A 231 -14.45 40.77 29.42
N ALA A 232 -14.35 39.44 29.33
CA ALA A 232 -14.89 38.53 30.34
C ALA A 232 -14.21 38.66 31.71
N LEU A 233 -12.92 38.98 31.76
CA LEU A 233 -12.23 39.26 33.02
C LEU A 233 -12.71 40.56 33.69
N ALA A 234 -13.14 41.54 32.90
CA ALA A 234 -13.63 42.83 33.39
C ALA A 234 -15.12 42.80 33.77
N GLU A 235 -15.94 42.04 33.03
CA GLU A 235 -17.40 42.08 33.12
C GLU A 235 -17.99 40.95 33.97
N GLU A 236 -17.30 39.82 34.10
CA GLU A 236 -17.87 38.58 34.65
C GLU A 236 -17.00 37.96 35.75
N GLU A 237 -17.61 37.16 36.62
CA GLU A 237 -16.94 36.45 37.72
C GLU A 237 -16.63 34.98 37.42
N GLY A 238 -15.58 34.45 38.08
CA GLY A 238 -15.17 33.05 37.99
C GLY A 238 -14.11 32.78 36.94
N ASP A 239 -13.68 31.53 36.83
CA ASP A 239 -12.57 31.17 35.94
C ASP A 239 -13.04 31.01 34.50
N ILE A 240 -12.11 31.25 33.58
CA ILE A 240 -12.35 31.21 32.15
C ILE A 240 -11.73 29.93 31.57
N LEU A 241 -12.50 29.17 30.81
CA LEU A 241 -12.03 28.09 29.96
C LEU A 241 -12.17 28.50 28.49
N ALA A 242 -11.05 28.67 27.80
CA ALA A 242 -10.98 29.10 26.42
C ALA A 242 -10.60 27.95 25.47
N PHE A 243 -11.43 27.66 24.47
CA PHE A 243 -11.18 26.59 23.50
C PHE A 243 -10.49 27.10 22.22
N LEU A 244 -9.31 26.54 21.92
CA LEU A 244 -8.47 26.85 20.77
C LEU A 244 -8.09 25.57 19.99
N PRO A 245 -7.85 25.63 18.68
CA PRO A 245 -7.63 24.45 17.85
C PRO A 245 -6.25 23.80 18.03
N GLY A 246 -5.30 24.44 18.72
CA GLY A 246 -4.02 23.81 19.05
C GLY A 246 -3.01 24.69 19.76
N VAL A 247 -1.83 24.12 19.99
CA VAL A 247 -0.76 24.71 20.81
C VAL A 247 -0.22 26.03 20.24
N GLY A 248 -0.14 26.15 18.91
CA GLY A 248 0.31 27.38 18.26
C GLY A 248 -0.60 28.56 18.59
N GLU A 249 -1.91 28.35 18.53
CA GLU A 249 -2.92 29.34 18.88
C GLU A 249 -2.90 29.63 20.38
N ILE A 250 -2.85 28.59 21.23
CA ILE A 250 -2.74 28.73 22.70
C ILE A 250 -1.58 29.63 23.09
N ARG A 251 -0.38 29.40 22.53
CA ARG A 251 0.81 30.20 22.85
C ARG A 251 0.69 31.65 22.39
N ARG A 252 0.10 31.89 21.21
CA ARG A 252 -0.12 33.27 20.72
C ARG A 252 -1.13 34.01 21.61
N THR A 253 -2.23 33.37 21.98
CA THR A 253 -3.20 33.93 22.93
C THR A 253 -2.58 34.16 24.31
N GLN A 254 -1.79 33.21 24.82
CA GLN A 254 -1.10 33.36 26.10
C GLN A 254 -0.13 34.55 26.10
N ALA A 255 0.66 34.71 25.03
CA ALA A 255 1.56 35.85 24.87
C ALA A 255 0.77 37.18 24.79
N ALA A 256 -0.37 37.19 24.11
CA ALA A 256 -1.27 38.33 24.01
C ALA A 256 -2.03 38.64 25.32
N LEU A 257 -1.89 37.82 26.37
CA LEU A 257 -2.50 38.00 27.69
C LEU A 257 -1.45 38.21 28.80
N ALA A 258 -0.19 38.50 28.47
CA ALA A 258 0.90 38.58 29.46
C ALA A 258 0.70 39.65 30.56
N ASP A 259 -0.16 40.64 30.31
CA ASP A 259 -0.46 41.80 31.16
C ASP A 259 -1.78 41.67 31.95
N VAL A 260 -2.52 40.56 31.85
CA VAL A 260 -3.76 40.40 32.63
C VAL A 260 -3.48 40.00 34.08
N ALA A 261 -4.28 40.51 35.01
CA ALA A 261 -4.23 40.16 36.43
C ALA A 261 -4.93 38.81 36.73
N ALA A 262 -4.58 37.77 35.98
CA ALA A 262 -5.08 36.40 36.14
C ALA A 262 -3.99 35.38 35.81
N GLU A 263 -4.06 34.19 36.40
CA GLU A 263 -3.13 33.10 36.11
C GLU A 263 -3.52 32.42 34.78
N VAL A 264 -2.73 32.63 33.72
CA VAL A 264 -3.00 32.08 32.38
C VAL A 264 -2.29 30.74 32.19
N LEU A 265 -3.07 29.65 32.20
CA LEU A 265 -2.58 28.27 32.18
C LEU A 265 -2.95 27.57 30.87
N PRO A 266 -2.00 26.94 30.17
CA PRO A 266 -2.32 26.12 29.02
C PRO A 266 -2.80 24.72 29.43
N LEU A 267 -3.69 24.11 28.64
CA LEU A 267 -4.13 22.74 28.81
C LEU A 267 -4.24 22.01 27.47
N TYR A 268 -3.32 21.08 27.21
CA TYR A 268 -3.30 20.26 26.00
C TYR A 268 -2.62 18.92 26.28
N GLY A 269 -2.90 17.89 25.48
CA GLY A 269 -2.50 16.51 25.80
C GLY A 269 -1.00 16.25 25.99
N GLU A 270 -0.14 17.07 25.38
CA GLU A 270 1.32 16.97 25.51
C GLU A 270 1.91 17.68 26.74
N LEU A 271 1.08 18.37 27.51
CA LEU A 271 1.51 19.06 28.73
C LEU A 271 2.03 18.03 29.75
N PRO A 272 3.07 18.32 30.56
CA PRO A 272 3.55 17.40 31.59
C PRO A 272 2.45 16.98 32.56
N PRO A 273 2.43 15.73 33.06
CA PRO A 273 1.40 15.26 33.98
C PRO A 273 1.23 16.17 35.20
N GLY A 274 2.32 16.63 35.82
CA GLY A 274 2.24 17.54 36.97
C GLY A 274 1.64 18.92 36.64
N GLU A 275 1.84 19.42 35.42
CA GLU A 275 1.24 20.67 34.96
C GLU A 275 -0.24 20.47 34.62
N GLN A 276 -0.63 19.32 34.04
CA GLN A 276 -2.05 18.97 33.85
C GLN A 276 -2.76 18.83 35.19
N ASP A 277 -2.17 18.09 36.13
CA ASP A 277 -2.70 17.91 37.48
C ASP A 277 -2.86 19.24 38.20
N TYR A 278 -1.92 20.19 38.01
CA TYR A 278 -2.01 21.51 38.59
C TYR A 278 -3.25 22.29 38.10
N VAL A 279 -3.54 22.25 36.80
CA VAL A 279 -4.74 22.89 36.22
C VAL A 279 -6.04 22.29 36.78
N LEU A 280 -6.02 21.00 37.14
CA LEU A 280 -7.19 20.26 37.60
C LEU A 280 -7.42 20.29 39.11
N ARG A 281 -6.44 20.79 39.88
CA ARG A 281 -6.59 20.95 41.32
C ARG A 281 -7.54 22.10 41.63
N PRO A 282 -8.49 21.92 42.56
CA PRO A 282 -9.23 23.03 43.14
C PRO A 282 -8.29 24.11 43.65
N HIS A 283 -8.68 25.37 43.49
CA HIS A 283 -7.93 26.51 44.01
C HIS A 283 -8.90 27.52 44.63
N THR A 284 -8.36 28.34 45.53
CA THR A 284 -9.14 29.28 46.35
C THR A 284 -8.61 30.72 46.24
N GLN A 285 -7.57 30.96 45.46
CA GLN A 285 -6.93 32.27 45.33
C GLN A 285 -6.73 32.67 43.87
N GLY A 286 -7.11 33.91 43.54
CA GLY A 286 -6.96 34.49 42.21
C GLY A 286 -7.95 33.94 41.18
N ARG A 287 -7.98 34.55 39.99
CA ARG A 287 -8.70 34.03 38.81
C ARG A 287 -7.76 33.28 37.89
N ARG A 288 -8.26 32.21 37.29
CA ARG A 288 -7.55 31.43 36.27
C ARG A 288 -8.17 31.60 34.89
N VAL A 289 -7.28 31.62 33.89
CA VAL A 289 -7.64 31.54 32.47
C VAL A 289 -6.98 30.28 31.90
N ILE A 290 -7.79 29.27 31.62
CA ILE A 290 -7.35 28.00 31.07
C ILE A 290 -7.50 28.03 29.55
N LEU A 291 -6.38 28.03 28.83
CA LEU A 291 -6.33 27.96 27.38
C LEU A 291 -6.23 26.50 26.93
N SER A 292 -7.32 25.92 26.47
CA SER A 292 -7.44 24.48 26.21
C SER A 292 -7.67 24.12 24.74
N THR A 293 -7.20 22.95 24.33
CA THR A 293 -7.75 22.25 23.14
C THR A 293 -9.03 21.49 23.52
N SER A 294 -9.50 20.60 22.64
CA SER A 294 -10.60 19.67 22.93
C SER A 294 -10.34 18.71 24.12
N ILE A 295 -9.17 18.74 24.77
CA ILE A 295 -8.92 17.90 25.95
C ILE A 295 -9.86 18.21 27.13
N ALA A 296 -10.34 19.45 27.25
CA ALA A 296 -11.31 19.84 28.27
C ALA A 296 -12.78 19.75 27.79
N GLU A 297 -12.99 19.29 26.57
CA GLU A 297 -14.32 19.22 25.94
C GLU A 297 -15.15 18.05 26.49
N THR A 298 -14.50 16.92 26.79
CA THR A 298 -15.04 15.65 27.29
C THR A 298 -14.23 15.15 28.48
N SER A 299 -14.85 14.36 29.36
CA SER A 299 -14.24 13.62 30.51
C SER A 299 -13.49 14.38 31.62
N LEU A 300 -13.07 15.64 31.41
CA LEU A 300 -12.27 16.42 32.35
C LEU A 300 -13.09 17.53 33.00
N THR A 301 -13.06 17.63 34.33
CA THR A 301 -13.66 18.76 35.07
C THR A 301 -12.57 19.69 35.54
N VAL A 302 -12.57 20.93 35.03
CA VAL A 302 -11.71 21.99 35.55
C VAL A 302 -12.51 22.72 36.65
N PRO A 303 -12.08 22.66 37.92
CA PRO A 303 -12.78 23.33 39.01
C PRO A 303 -12.78 24.86 38.84
N GLY A 304 -13.84 25.53 39.29
CA GLY A 304 -13.94 27.00 39.33
C GLY A 304 -14.40 27.68 38.02
N VAL A 305 -14.46 26.93 36.91
CA VAL A 305 -14.91 27.45 35.62
C VAL A 305 -16.39 27.86 35.67
N ARG A 306 -16.65 29.13 35.39
CA ARG A 306 -17.99 29.72 35.21
C ARG A 306 -18.17 30.37 33.83
N ILE A 307 -17.06 30.60 33.13
CA ILE A 307 -17.06 31.26 31.82
C ILE A 307 -16.36 30.36 30.82
N VAL A 308 -17.01 30.09 29.69
CA VAL A 308 -16.42 29.42 28.54
C VAL A 308 -16.29 30.40 27.40
N ILE A 309 -15.14 30.45 26.73
CA ILE A 309 -14.96 31.21 25.50
C ILE A 309 -14.54 30.25 24.40
N ASP A 310 -15.36 30.12 23.36
CA ASP A 310 -15.16 29.12 22.32
C ASP A 310 -14.77 29.78 21.00
N GLY A 311 -13.62 29.37 20.45
CA GLY A 311 -13.20 29.77 19.11
C GLY A 311 -14.02 29.11 17.99
N GLY A 312 -14.69 27.99 18.28
CA GLY A 312 -15.53 27.27 17.33
C GLY A 312 -14.75 26.46 16.31
N PHE A 313 -13.50 26.09 16.63
CA PHE A 313 -12.63 25.27 15.78
C PHE A 313 -12.01 24.11 16.57
N ARG A 314 -11.61 23.09 15.82
CA ARG A 314 -10.82 21.94 16.27
C ARG A 314 -9.79 21.61 15.19
N ARG A 315 -8.71 20.95 15.58
CA ARG A 315 -7.77 20.32 14.65
C ARG A 315 -7.94 18.80 14.68
N THR A 316 -8.23 18.20 13.52
CA THR A 316 -8.44 16.75 13.36
C THR A 316 -7.52 16.17 12.29
N PRO A 317 -7.06 14.92 12.44
CA PRO A 317 -6.43 14.17 11.37
C PRO A 317 -7.49 13.79 10.31
N ARG A 318 -7.15 13.93 9.03
CA ARG A 318 -8.00 13.55 7.89
C ARG A 318 -7.17 12.93 6.79
N LEU A 319 -7.68 11.86 6.19
CA LEU A 319 -7.08 11.22 5.03
C LEU A 319 -7.21 12.13 3.80
N ASP A 320 -6.09 12.41 3.16
CA ASP A 320 -6.04 13.05 1.86
C ASP A 320 -6.06 11.99 0.77
N ALA A 321 -7.21 11.77 0.14
CA ALA A 321 -7.41 10.68 -0.83
C ALA A 321 -6.44 10.73 -2.02
N GLY A 322 -6.00 11.93 -2.43
CA GLY A 322 -5.09 12.10 -3.57
C GLY A 322 -3.65 11.66 -3.27
N THR A 323 -3.21 11.80 -2.02
CA THR A 323 -1.84 11.44 -1.60
C THR A 323 -1.78 10.15 -0.75
N GLY A 324 -2.92 9.68 -0.24
CA GLY A 324 -2.97 8.56 0.71
C GLY A 324 -2.36 8.88 2.07
N LEU A 325 -2.18 10.17 2.40
CA LEU A 325 -1.56 10.64 3.64
C LEU A 325 -2.57 11.30 4.57
N THR A 326 -2.38 11.12 5.88
CA THR A 326 -3.14 11.86 6.89
C THR A 326 -2.60 13.28 7.03
N LYS A 327 -3.46 14.28 6.90
CA LYS A 327 -3.17 15.71 7.16
C LYS A 327 -3.94 16.20 8.37
N LEU A 328 -3.36 17.12 9.13
CA LEU A 328 -4.07 17.83 10.19
C LEU A 328 -4.83 19.01 9.57
N GLU A 329 -6.15 18.98 9.65
CA GLU A 329 -7.02 20.05 9.16
C GLU A 329 -7.64 20.80 10.35
N THR A 330 -7.74 22.12 10.26
CA THR A 330 -8.51 22.92 11.21
C THR A 330 -9.93 23.08 10.67
N ALA A 331 -10.89 22.43 11.32
CA ALA A 331 -12.30 22.42 10.93
C ALA A 331 -13.19 23.16 11.94
N ARG A 332 -14.35 23.61 11.48
CA ARG A 332 -15.44 24.08 12.36
C ARG A 332 -16.00 22.91 13.15
N ILE A 333 -16.35 23.17 14.42
CA ILE A 333 -16.99 22.18 15.29
C ILE A 333 -18.48 22.03 14.96
N SER A 334 -19.09 20.92 15.37
CA SER A 334 -20.54 20.74 15.34
C SER A 334 -21.28 21.53 16.42
N ARG A 335 -22.60 21.63 16.25
CA ARG A 335 -23.52 22.19 17.26
C ARG A 335 -23.48 21.38 18.55
N ALA A 336 -23.38 20.05 18.47
CA ALA A 336 -23.25 19.19 19.64
C ALA A 336 -21.96 19.47 20.43
N ALA A 337 -20.81 19.55 19.75
CA ALA A 337 -19.53 19.91 20.38
C ALA A 337 -19.59 21.31 21.02
N ALA A 338 -20.17 22.30 20.33
CA ALA A 338 -20.35 23.65 20.86
C ALA A 338 -21.26 23.69 22.10
N ALA A 339 -22.27 22.81 22.18
CA ALA A 339 -23.12 22.67 23.36
C ALA A 339 -22.38 22.01 24.52
N GLN A 340 -21.57 20.98 24.26
CA GLN A 340 -20.73 20.32 25.27
C GLN A 340 -19.69 21.28 25.86
N ARG A 341 -19.03 22.08 25.01
CA ARG A 341 -18.09 23.12 25.44
C ARG A 341 -18.78 24.15 26.32
N ALA A 342 -19.93 24.68 25.89
CA ALA A 342 -20.71 25.63 26.67
C ALA A 342 -21.14 25.06 28.04
N GLY A 343 -21.57 23.79 28.07
CA GLY A 343 -21.97 23.11 29.30
C GLY A 343 -20.87 23.02 30.37
N ARG A 344 -19.59 23.23 30.01
CA ARG A 344 -18.49 23.30 30.98
C ARG A 344 -18.61 24.48 31.94
N ALA A 345 -19.30 25.55 31.54
CA ALA A 345 -19.59 26.71 32.40
C ALA A 345 -20.67 26.42 33.46
N GLY A 346 -21.58 25.48 33.20
CA GLY A 346 -22.77 25.21 34.03
C GLY A 346 -22.63 24.06 35.04
N ARG A 347 -21.40 23.66 35.37
CA ARG A 347 -21.15 22.44 36.16
C ARG A 347 -21.29 22.62 37.66
N VAL A 348 -20.83 23.76 38.18
CA VAL A 348 -20.78 24.04 39.62
C VAL A 348 -21.80 25.10 40.02
N ALA A 349 -22.07 26.05 39.12
CA ALA A 349 -22.97 27.17 39.32
C ALA A 349 -23.47 27.66 37.94
N PRO A 350 -24.45 28.59 37.89
CA PRO A 350 -24.81 29.27 36.65
C PRO A 350 -23.58 29.94 36.02
N GLY A 351 -23.50 29.83 34.69
CA GLY A 351 -22.32 30.27 33.94
C GLY A 351 -22.67 30.88 32.59
N ILE A 352 -21.64 31.27 31.84
CA ILE A 352 -21.77 31.95 30.55
C ILE A 352 -20.87 31.26 29.53
N ALA A 353 -21.36 31.11 28.30
CA ALA A 353 -20.57 30.67 27.16
C ALA A 353 -20.57 31.73 26.06
N ILE A 354 -19.39 32.29 25.80
CA ILE A 354 -19.13 33.29 24.76
C ILE A 354 -18.59 32.57 23.53
N ARG A 355 -19.33 32.66 22.43
CA ARG A 355 -18.99 32.04 21.14
C ARG A 355 -18.42 33.10 20.21
N LEU A 356 -17.19 32.91 19.74
CA LEU A 356 -16.49 33.84 18.86
C LEU A 356 -16.95 33.76 17.39
N TRP A 357 -18.22 33.43 17.18
CA TRP A 357 -18.88 33.34 15.88
C TRP A 357 -20.35 33.78 15.99
N SER A 358 -20.91 34.17 14.85
CA SER A 358 -22.28 34.67 14.75
C SER A 358 -23.32 33.57 14.93
N GLU A 359 -24.54 33.96 15.31
CA GLU A 359 -25.66 33.03 15.41
C GLU A 359 -26.02 32.39 14.05
N THR A 360 -25.86 33.15 12.96
CA THR A 360 -26.01 32.62 11.59
C THR A 360 -25.02 31.50 11.31
N THR A 361 -23.75 31.69 11.65
CA THR A 361 -22.74 30.63 11.53
C THR A 361 -23.08 29.44 12.42
N SER A 362 -23.61 29.66 13.62
CA SER A 362 -24.04 28.57 14.52
C SER A 362 -25.16 27.71 13.94
N ARG A 363 -26.08 28.30 13.17
CA ARG A 363 -27.17 27.57 12.49
C ARG A 363 -26.68 26.77 11.27
N ALA A 364 -25.62 27.24 10.62
CA ALA A 364 -25.00 26.56 9.47
C ALA A 364 -24.05 25.40 9.87
N MET A 365 -23.64 25.32 11.15
CA MET A 365 -22.82 24.21 11.65
C MET A 365 -23.57 22.88 11.59
N PRO A 366 -22.88 21.76 11.30
CA PRO A 366 -23.49 20.44 11.32
C PRO A 366 -24.01 20.10 12.73
N PRO A 367 -25.08 19.30 12.86
CA PRO A 367 -25.62 18.92 14.15
C PRO A 367 -24.62 18.10 14.99
N HIS A 368 -23.92 17.16 14.36
CA HIS A 368 -22.94 16.25 14.97
C HIS A 368 -21.63 16.25 14.17
N ASP A 369 -20.53 15.90 14.83
CA ASP A 369 -19.25 15.65 14.17
C ASP A 369 -19.35 14.39 13.30
N ARG A 370 -18.58 14.33 12.22
CA ARG A 370 -18.45 13.09 11.44
C ARG A 370 -17.62 12.07 12.21
N PRO A 371 -18.00 10.79 12.22
CA PRO A 371 -17.24 9.75 12.91
C PRO A 371 -15.89 9.52 12.22
N GLU A 372 -14.88 9.15 13.01
CA GLU A 372 -13.48 9.07 12.55
C GLU A 372 -13.32 8.04 11.43
N ILE A 373 -14.08 6.94 11.47
CA ILE A 373 -14.11 5.88 10.44
C ILE A 373 -14.40 6.41 9.03
N MET A 374 -15.04 7.57 8.91
CA MET A 374 -15.38 8.18 7.62
C MET A 374 -14.29 9.10 7.07
N GLU A 375 -13.33 9.49 7.89
CA GLU A 375 -12.31 10.49 7.55
C GLU A 375 -10.87 9.99 7.74
N ALA A 376 -10.66 8.87 8.44
CA ALA A 376 -9.34 8.34 8.77
C ALA A 376 -8.76 7.39 7.71
N GLU A 377 -7.48 7.10 7.88
CA GLU A 377 -6.79 6.00 7.21
C GLU A 377 -7.20 4.69 7.93
N LEU A 378 -7.58 3.65 7.16
CA LEU A 378 -8.25 2.46 7.70
C LEU A 378 -7.40 1.18 7.64
N THR A 379 -6.08 1.27 7.45
CA THR A 379 -5.19 0.11 7.35
C THR A 379 -5.19 -0.72 8.63
N GLY A 380 -5.21 -0.08 9.81
CA GLY A 380 -5.39 -0.75 11.09
C GLY A 380 -6.70 -1.53 11.16
N LEU A 381 -7.82 -0.84 10.95
CA LEU A 381 -9.15 -1.45 10.95
C LEU A 381 -9.28 -2.60 9.95
N ARG A 382 -8.70 -2.47 8.75
CA ARG A 382 -8.76 -3.52 7.73
C ARG A 382 -8.00 -4.77 8.16
N LEU A 383 -6.88 -4.63 8.86
CA LEU A 383 -6.14 -5.76 9.42
C LEU A 383 -6.92 -6.39 10.58
N ASP A 384 -7.46 -5.58 11.48
CA ASP A 384 -8.21 -6.05 12.65
C ASP A 384 -9.47 -6.82 12.22
N THR A 385 -10.21 -6.32 11.23
CA THR A 385 -11.38 -7.03 10.67
C THR A 385 -11.01 -8.31 9.94
N ALA A 386 -9.86 -8.38 9.28
CA ALA A 386 -9.37 -9.61 8.66
C ALA A 386 -8.94 -10.65 9.71
N ALA A 387 -8.31 -10.20 10.81
CA ALA A 387 -7.95 -11.05 11.94
C ALA A 387 -9.21 -11.57 12.66
N TRP A 388 -10.19 -10.69 12.87
CA TRP A 388 -11.48 -11.06 13.45
C TRP A 388 -12.22 -12.08 12.58
N GLN A 389 -12.28 -11.87 11.26
CA GLN A 389 -12.86 -12.83 10.33
C GLN A 389 -12.20 -14.20 10.42
N ALA A 390 -10.86 -14.25 10.53
CA ALA A 390 -10.14 -15.53 10.66
C ALA A 390 -10.44 -16.25 11.99
N ALA A 391 -10.76 -15.50 13.04
CA ALA A 391 -11.06 -16.03 14.36
C ALA A 391 -12.54 -16.42 14.54
N MET A 392 -13.46 -15.59 14.06
CA MET A 392 -14.90 -15.67 14.34
C MET A 392 -15.74 -16.06 13.12
N GLY A 393 -15.17 -16.03 11.91
CA GLY A 393 -15.86 -16.37 10.66
C GLY A 393 -16.67 -15.21 10.05
N THR A 394 -17.00 -14.17 10.82
CA THR A 394 -17.77 -13.01 10.33
C THR A 394 -16.95 -12.16 9.36
N PRO A 395 -17.39 -11.99 8.09
CA PRO A 395 -16.69 -11.15 7.14
C PRO A 395 -16.83 -9.66 7.47
N PRO A 396 -15.89 -8.79 7.06
CA PRO A 396 -15.92 -7.37 7.40
C PRO A 396 -17.19 -6.61 6.99
N ALA A 397 -17.88 -7.06 5.93
CA ALA A 397 -19.12 -6.45 5.44
C ALA A 397 -20.33 -6.72 6.34
N ASP A 398 -20.31 -7.82 7.09
CA ASP A 398 -21.41 -8.26 7.95
C ASP A 398 -21.24 -7.77 9.40
N LEU A 399 -20.07 -7.23 9.73
CA LEU A 399 -19.80 -6.65 11.04
C LEU A 399 -20.74 -5.48 11.34
N PRO A 400 -21.31 -5.41 12.55
CA PRO A 400 -22.33 -4.42 12.90
C PRO A 400 -21.73 -3.05 13.25
N PHE A 401 -20.91 -2.47 12.36
CA PHE A 401 -20.41 -1.11 12.50
C PHE A 401 -21.55 -0.10 12.51
N ALA A 402 -21.44 0.95 13.34
CA ALA A 402 -22.42 2.03 13.38
C ALA A 402 -22.55 2.73 12.02
N ASP A 403 -21.41 3.06 11.40
CA ASP A 403 -21.30 3.58 10.04
C ASP A 403 -20.45 2.64 9.17
N THR A 404 -20.88 2.40 7.94
CA THR A 404 -20.12 1.55 7.01
C THR A 404 -18.82 2.24 6.59
N PRO A 405 -17.66 1.57 6.73
CA PRO A 405 -16.38 2.12 6.30
C PRO A 405 -16.41 2.56 4.82
N PRO A 406 -15.87 3.74 4.45
CA PRO A 406 -15.83 4.17 3.05
C PRO A 406 -15.05 3.19 2.18
N ASN A 407 -15.69 2.64 1.15
CA ASN A 407 -15.11 1.59 0.28
C ASN A 407 -13.74 1.99 -0.29
N GLY A 408 -13.58 3.24 -0.76
CA GLY A 408 -12.31 3.71 -1.31
C GLY A 408 -11.16 3.71 -0.29
N ALA A 409 -11.41 4.11 0.96
CA ALA A 409 -10.40 4.07 2.02
C ALA A 409 -10.10 2.63 2.46
N PHE A 410 -11.13 1.77 2.52
CA PHE A 410 -11.00 0.37 2.91
C PHE A 410 -10.24 -0.47 1.87
N GLU A 411 -10.44 -0.21 0.56
CA GLU A 411 -9.69 -0.86 -0.52
C GLU A 411 -8.25 -0.34 -0.65
N ALA A 412 -8.01 0.95 -0.37
CA ALA A 412 -6.65 1.49 -0.27
C ALA A 412 -5.89 0.82 0.89
N ALA A 413 -6.55 0.65 2.04
CA ALA A 413 -6.03 -0.10 3.18
C ALA A 413 -5.73 -1.57 2.82
N ARG A 414 -6.65 -2.26 2.13
CA ARG A 414 -6.42 -3.64 1.64
C ARG A 414 -5.23 -3.72 0.70
N SER A 415 -5.10 -2.77 -0.23
CA SER A 415 -3.98 -2.71 -1.18
C SER A 415 -2.64 -2.54 -0.47
N LEU A 416 -2.59 -1.71 0.58
CA LEU A 416 -1.39 -1.58 1.42
C LEU A 416 -1.11 -2.88 2.19
N LEU A 417 -2.11 -3.51 2.80
CA LEU A 417 -1.92 -4.77 3.51
C LEU A 417 -1.44 -5.90 2.60
N LEU A 418 -1.93 -5.97 1.36
CA LEU A 418 -1.44 -6.88 0.33
C LEU A 418 0.03 -6.59 0.04
N ALA A 419 0.37 -5.31 -0.17
CA ALA A 419 1.75 -4.88 -0.36
C ALA A 419 2.65 -5.12 0.85
N LEU A 420 2.11 -5.25 2.06
CA LEU A 420 2.86 -5.64 3.27
C LEU A 420 2.91 -7.16 3.48
N GLY A 421 2.21 -7.95 2.66
CA GLY A 421 2.09 -9.40 2.81
C GLY A 421 1.19 -9.82 3.98
N ALA A 422 0.39 -8.90 4.52
CA ALA A 422 -0.49 -9.14 5.66
C ALA A 422 -1.82 -9.81 5.26
N VAL A 423 -2.24 -9.62 4.01
CA VAL A 423 -3.41 -10.28 3.41
C VAL A 423 -3.05 -10.84 2.04
N SER A 424 -3.74 -11.89 1.61
CA SER A 424 -3.63 -12.49 0.28
C SER A 424 -4.52 -11.77 -0.75
N GLU A 425 -4.41 -12.16 -2.03
CA GLU A 425 -5.19 -11.56 -3.12
C GLU A 425 -6.70 -11.72 -2.94
N ASP A 426 -7.15 -12.84 -2.37
CA ASP A 426 -8.54 -13.12 -2.00
C ASP A 426 -8.99 -12.38 -0.72
N GLY A 427 -8.10 -11.56 -0.13
CA GLY A 427 -8.42 -10.68 1.01
C GLY A 427 -8.42 -11.37 2.38
N ARG A 428 -7.94 -12.62 2.46
CA ARG A 428 -7.76 -13.34 3.73
C ARG A 428 -6.48 -12.92 4.43
N ILE A 429 -6.48 -12.95 5.75
CA ILE A 429 -5.28 -12.66 6.54
C ILE A 429 -4.23 -13.77 6.38
N THR A 430 -2.96 -13.40 6.27
CA THR A 430 -1.83 -14.35 6.21
C THR A 430 -1.27 -14.63 7.61
N GLU A 431 -0.39 -15.62 7.76
CA GLU A 431 0.35 -15.85 9.01
C GLU A 431 1.14 -14.59 9.45
N THR A 432 1.77 -13.92 8.48
CA THR A 432 2.41 -12.61 8.71
C THR A 432 1.41 -11.58 9.21
N GLY A 433 0.21 -11.51 8.62
CA GLY A 433 -0.86 -10.62 9.06
C GLY A 433 -1.32 -10.89 10.50
N ILE A 434 -1.46 -12.15 10.89
CA ILE A 434 -1.81 -12.54 12.26
C ILE A 434 -0.74 -12.05 13.25
N ARG A 435 0.54 -12.29 12.94
CA ARG A 435 1.66 -11.79 13.75
C ARG A 435 1.70 -10.26 13.81
N MET A 436 1.33 -9.59 12.72
CA MET A 436 1.22 -8.13 12.68
C MET A 436 0.12 -7.61 13.63
N ALA A 437 -1.06 -8.23 13.61
CA ALA A 437 -2.17 -7.86 14.49
C ALA A 437 -1.80 -8.04 15.97
N GLN A 438 -1.12 -9.15 16.31
CA GLN A 438 -0.68 -9.45 17.69
C GLN A 438 0.31 -8.44 18.26
N LEU A 439 1.16 -7.81 17.43
CA LEU A 439 2.08 -6.77 17.89
C LEU A 439 1.35 -5.52 18.40
N GLY A 440 0.15 -5.27 17.86
CA GLY A 440 -0.63 -4.09 18.15
C GLY A 440 0.19 -2.83 17.89
N ALA A 441 0.67 -2.69 16.66
CA ALA A 441 1.23 -1.46 16.15
C ALA A 441 0.49 -1.13 14.86
N HIS A 442 0.68 0.08 14.32
CA HIS A 442 0.22 0.35 12.96
C HIS A 442 0.80 -0.72 11.99
N PRO A 443 0.04 -1.27 11.02
CA PRO A 443 0.50 -2.41 10.21
C PRO A 443 1.86 -2.19 9.52
N ARG A 444 2.16 -0.97 9.07
CA ARG A 444 3.50 -0.62 8.56
C ARG A 444 4.64 -0.87 9.56
N LEU A 445 4.42 -0.48 10.82
CA LEU A 445 5.41 -0.64 11.88
C LEU A 445 5.51 -2.10 12.33
N ALA A 446 4.39 -2.82 12.33
CA ALA A 446 4.39 -4.26 12.57
C ALA A 446 5.19 -5.02 11.49
N ALA A 447 4.97 -4.70 10.21
CA ALA A 447 5.74 -5.25 9.09
C ALA A 447 7.24 -4.92 9.21
N MET A 448 7.59 -3.70 9.64
CA MET A 448 8.98 -3.31 9.92
C MET A 448 9.64 -4.20 10.98
N MET A 449 8.95 -4.40 12.10
CA MET A 449 9.44 -5.22 13.22
C MET A 449 9.60 -6.69 12.82
N LEU A 450 8.70 -7.21 11.99
CA LEU A 450 8.76 -8.59 11.49
C LEU A 450 9.77 -8.80 10.36
N ALA A 451 10.23 -7.74 9.70
CA ALA A 451 11.24 -7.82 8.65
C ALA A 451 12.68 -7.86 9.20
N ALA A 452 12.88 -7.68 10.51
CA ALA A 452 14.19 -7.77 11.13
C ALA A 452 14.77 -9.18 11.04
N ARG A 453 16.03 -9.31 10.59
CA ARG A 453 16.72 -10.59 10.38
C ARG A 453 17.55 -11.02 11.58
N THR A 454 17.93 -10.07 12.44
CA THR A 454 18.76 -10.31 13.62
C THR A 454 18.14 -9.67 14.88
N PRO A 455 18.51 -10.12 16.09
CA PRO A 455 18.07 -9.48 17.33
C PRO A 455 18.42 -7.98 17.41
N GLY A 456 19.56 -7.57 16.85
CA GLY A 456 19.96 -6.17 16.78
C GLY A 456 19.09 -5.34 15.84
N GLU A 457 18.75 -5.87 14.67
CA GLU A 457 17.79 -5.24 13.74
C GLU A 457 16.39 -5.18 14.37
N ALA A 458 16.00 -6.19 15.15
CA ALA A 458 14.71 -6.23 15.83
C ALA A 458 14.62 -5.15 16.92
N ALA A 459 15.70 -4.94 17.69
CA ALA A 459 15.80 -3.83 18.64
C ALA A 459 15.76 -2.47 17.94
N LEU A 460 16.44 -2.33 16.80
CA LEU A 460 16.40 -1.12 15.96
C LEU A 460 14.99 -0.86 15.39
N ALA A 461 14.29 -1.89 14.94
CA ALA A 461 12.92 -1.80 14.44
C ALA A 461 11.95 -1.36 15.54
N ALA A 462 12.11 -1.85 16.77
CA ALA A 462 11.33 -1.40 17.92
C ALA A 462 11.58 0.08 18.25
N ASP A 463 12.84 0.53 18.15
CA ASP A 463 13.21 1.94 18.36
C ASP A 463 12.63 2.84 17.25
N LEU A 464 12.69 2.39 15.99
CA LEU A 464 12.06 3.07 14.84
C LEU A 464 10.53 3.13 14.99
N ALA A 465 9.88 2.03 15.38
CA ALA A 465 8.44 2.00 15.57
C ALA A 465 8.01 2.99 16.64
N ALA A 466 8.71 3.01 17.78
CA ALA A 466 8.46 3.96 18.85
C ALA A 466 8.71 5.41 18.41
N LEU A 467 9.78 5.66 17.64
CA LEU A 467 10.09 6.99 17.10
C LEU A 467 9.00 7.51 16.16
N LEU A 468 8.43 6.64 15.34
CA LEU A 468 7.42 7.01 14.34
C LEU A 468 6.00 7.14 14.91
N GLU A 469 5.69 6.47 16.02
CA GLU A 469 4.43 6.65 16.75
C GLU A 469 4.43 7.87 17.66
N GLU A 470 5.58 8.16 18.27
CA GLU A 470 5.75 9.32 19.13
C GLU A 470 6.13 10.57 18.33
N ARG A 471 6.11 11.71 19.01
CA ARG A 471 6.53 12.97 18.40
C ARG A 471 8.03 12.99 18.12
N ASP A 472 8.42 13.59 16.99
CA ASP A 472 9.83 13.81 16.64
C ASP A 472 10.56 14.52 17.80
N PRO A 473 11.65 13.92 18.33
CA PRO A 473 12.42 14.48 19.42
C PRO A 473 13.21 15.74 19.01
N LEU A 474 13.38 16.01 17.71
CA LEU A 474 14.04 17.22 17.21
C LEU A 474 13.01 18.29 16.86
N ARG A 475 12.99 19.39 17.63
CA ARG A 475 12.03 20.49 17.43
C ARG A 475 12.60 21.60 16.56
N PRO A 476 11.80 22.17 15.63
CA PRO A 476 12.16 23.41 14.97
C PRO A 476 12.37 24.53 16.00
N ARG A 477 13.46 25.27 15.86
CA ARG A 477 13.77 26.43 16.71
C ARG A 477 13.42 27.73 15.99
N PRO A 478 12.85 28.72 16.70
CA PRO A 478 12.88 30.08 16.19
C PRO A 478 14.35 30.47 15.99
N SER A 479 14.68 30.97 14.80
CA SER A 479 15.92 31.69 14.58
C SER A 479 15.97 32.86 15.57
N GLY A 480 17.17 33.19 16.08
CA GLY A 480 17.33 34.42 16.87
C GLY A 480 16.86 35.65 16.09
N ARG A 481 16.54 36.74 16.80
CA ARG A 481 16.03 38.03 16.28
C ARG A 481 16.66 38.40 14.93
N GLY A 482 16.00 38.04 13.83
CA GLY A 482 16.42 38.29 12.45
C GLY A 482 15.45 37.64 11.45
N PRO A 483 15.45 38.04 10.16
CA PRO A 483 14.43 37.62 9.18
C PRO A 483 14.58 36.18 8.65
N GLY A 484 15.40 35.34 9.27
CA GLY A 484 15.55 33.93 8.89
C GLY A 484 14.41 33.09 9.47
N GLY A 485 13.82 32.15 8.73
CA GLY A 485 12.75 31.28 9.24
C GLY A 485 13.19 30.34 10.37
N ASN A 486 12.24 29.56 10.91
CA ASN A 486 12.56 28.48 11.87
C ASN A 486 13.60 27.52 11.29
N ILE A 487 14.63 27.16 12.07
CA ILE A 487 15.59 26.11 11.67
C ILE A 487 14.84 24.78 11.71
N ILE A 488 14.65 24.18 10.54
CA ILE A 488 14.02 22.86 10.39
C ILE A 488 15.13 21.81 10.56
N PRO A 489 14.98 20.85 11.49
CA PRO A 489 15.95 19.76 11.62
C PRO A 489 16.07 18.97 10.30
N PRO A 490 17.27 18.46 9.94
CA PRO A 490 17.44 17.64 8.75
C PRO A 490 16.48 16.44 8.72
N ALA A 491 16.14 15.93 7.55
CA ALA A 491 15.23 14.80 7.39
C ALA A 491 15.85 13.45 7.78
N ASP A 492 17.17 13.38 7.97
CA ASP A 492 17.86 12.14 8.32
C ASP A 492 17.38 11.58 9.66
N ILE A 493 16.72 10.42 9.58
CA ILE A 493 16.15 9.73 10.74
C ILE A 493 17.25 9.16 11.64
N ARG A 494 18.46 8.90 11.11
CA ARG A 494 19.60 8.39 11.89
C ARG A 494 19.99 9.35 13.01
N LEU A 495 19.85 10.66 12.78
CA LEU A 495 20.04 11.68 13.81
C LEU A 495 19.10 11.50 15.02
N ARG A 496 17.88 10.99 14.80
CA ARG A 496 16.94 10.70 15.91
C ARG A 496 17.29 9.39 16.60
N LEU A 497 17.74 8.39 15.85
CA LEU A 497 18.18 7.11 16.40
C LEU A 497 19.42 7.30 17.29
N ASP A 498 20.37 8.14 16.89
CA ASP A 498 21.53 8.51 17.69
C ASP A 498 21.11 9.12 19.04
N LEU A 499 20.08 9.98 19.04
CA LEU A 499 19.52 10.54 20.27
C LEU A 499 18.86 9.47 21.17
N ILE A 500 18.18 8.49 20.58
CA ILE A 500 17.62 7.37 21.33
C ILE A 500 18.76 6.57 21.98
N ALA A 501 19.85 6.33 21.25
CA ALA A 501 21.05 5.62 21.71
C ALA A 501 21.88 6.38 22.76
N GLY A 502 21.58 7.66 23.02
CA GLY A 502 22.25 8.45 24.07
C GLY A 502 23.10 9.60 23.57
N GLY A 503 23.11 9.86 22.26
CA GLY A 503 23.68 11.07 21.69
C GLY A 503 23.02 12.34 22.23
N ASP A 504 23.71 13.46 22.10
CA ASP A 504 23.19 14.77 22.47
C ASP A 504 23.00 15.65 21.23
N HIS A 505 21.95 16.46 21.25
CA HIS A 505 21.72 17.47 20.23
C HIS A 505 21.07 18.68 20.88
N PRO A 506 21.52 19.91 20.57
CA PRO A 506 21.01 21.10 21.24
C PRO A 506 19.48 21.20 21.19
N ALA A 507 18.85 20.86 20.07
CA ALA A 507 17.41 20.93 19.86
C ALA A 507 16.60 19.69 20.32
N ALA A 508 17.24 18.74 21.02
CA ALA A 508 16.59 17.52 21.49
C ALA A 508 15.59 17.81 22.63
N ASP A 509 14.39 17.26 22.49
CA ASP A 509 13.38 17.23 23.55
C ASP A 509 13.56 15.96 24.39
N ARG A 510 14.18 16.11 25.57
CA ARG A 510 14.43 15.02 26.51
C ARG A 510 13.15 14.28 26.94
N ARG A 511 12.00 14.96 27.00
CA ARG A 511 10.73 14.33 27.38
C ARG A 511 10.17 13.46 26.26
N ALA A 512 10.27 13.93 25.01
CA ALA A 512 9.92 13.12 23.84
C ALA A 512 10.81 11.88 23.77
N LEU A 513 12.12 12.02 23.95
CA LEU A 513 13.07 10.90 23.99
C LEU A 513 12.73 9.88 25.09
N SER A 514 12.37 10.34 26.29
CA SER A 514 11.97 9.44 27.37
C SER A 514 10.72 8.61 27.01
N ARG A 515 9.74 9.20 26.33
CA ARG A 515 8.55 8.48 25.87
C ARG A 515 8.87 7.49 24.76
N ILE A 516 9.68 7.90 23.77
CA ILE A 516 10.16 7.02 22.71
C ILE A 516 10.88 5.80 23.30
N ARG A 517 11.82 6.00 24.24
CA ARG A 517 12.51 4.89 24.93
C ARG A 517 11.56 4.02 25.76
N GLN A 518 10.47 4.55 26.29
CA GLN A 518 9.46 3.75 27.00
C GLN A 518 8.66 2.89 26.02
N ALA A 519 8.16 3.47 24.93
CA ALA A 519 7.44 2.75 23.88
C ALA A 519 8.34 1.68 23.23
N ALA A 520 9.60 2.00 22.94
CA ALA A 520 10.57 1.06 22.39
C ALA A 520 10.77 -0.16 23.31
N ARG A 521 10.91 0.07 24.63
CA ARG A 521 11.01 -1.03 25.61
C ARG A 521 9.78 -1.93 25.62
N GLN A 522 8.60 -1.40 25.34
CA GLN A 522 7.38 -2.21 25.25
C GLN A 522 7.37 -3.06 23.99
N TYR A 523 7.75 -2.50 22.84
CA TYR A 523 7.88 -3.27 21.61
C TYR A 523 8.93 -4.36 21.74
N ARG A 524 10.10 -4.06 22.30
CA ARG A 524 11.14 -5.05 22.59
C ARG A 524 10.61 -6.21 23.44
N ARG A 525 9.82 -5.93 24.49
CA ARG A 525 9.17 -6.98 25.30
C ARG A 525 8.19 -7.83 24.50
N ARG A 526 7.33 -7.21 23.67
CA ARG A 526 6.38 -7.95 22.81
C ARG A 526 7.08 -8.82 21.77
N MET A 527 8.25 -8.38 21.30
CA MET A 527 9.10 -9.14 20.38
C MET A 527 9.97 -10.19 21.08
N GLY A 528 9.88 -10.34 22.41
CA GLY A 528 10.68 -11.31 23.16
C GLY A 528 12.17 -10.96 23.29
N LEU A 529 12.55 -9.69 23.09
CA LEU A 529 13.94 -9.26 23.14
C LEU A 529 14.43 -9.00 24.57
N GLY A 530 15.70 -9.32 24.82
CA GLY A 530 16.40 -9.01 26.06
C GLY A 530 16.51 -7.49 26.30
N ARG A 531 16.49 -7.08 27.57
CA ARG A 531 16.54 -5.64 27.95
C ARG A 531 17.81 -4.93 27.48
N GLU A 532 18.92 -5.67 27.43
CA GLU A 532 20.24 -5.16 27.06
C GLU A 532 20.57 -5.39 25.57
N GLN A 533 19.62 -5.87 24.77
CA GLN A 533 19.85 -6.05 23.34
C GLN A 533 20.18 -4.70 22.69
N GLU A 534 21.40 -4.59 22.16
CA GLU A 534 21.87 -3.42 21.44
C GLU A 534 21.13 -3.29 20.10
N ALA A 535 20.73 -2.06 19.76
CA ALA A 535 20.05 -1.75 18.50
C ALA A 535 21.09 -1.38 17.44
N HIS A 536 21.19 -2.20 16.39
CA HIS A 536 22.12 -1.97 15.29
C HIS A 536 21.58 -2.59 13.99
N GLY A 537 22.16 -2.20 12.86
CA GLY A 537 21.75 -2.66 11.53
C GLY A 537 21.36 -1.50 10.62
N ASP A 538 20.72 -1.83 9.50
CA ASP A 538 20.33 -0.83 8.49
C ASP A 538 18.89 -0.37 8.69
N CYS A 539 18.73 0.85 9.20
CA CYS A 539 17.42 1.45 9.38
C CYS A 539 16.67 1.66 8.05
N ALA A 540 17.36 1.90 6.93
CA ALA A 540 16.71 2.13 5.65
C ALA A 540 16.10 0.84 5.09
N ALA A 541 16.76 -0.29 5.30
CA ALA A 541 16.26 -1.61 4.96
C ALA A 541 14.93 -1.92 5.69
N LEU A 542 14.89 -1.65 7.01
CA LEU A 542 13.68 -1.82 7.82
C LEU A 542 12.56 -0.85 7.38
N LEU A 543 12.90 0.42 7.13
CA LEU A 543 11.94 1.39 6.61
C LEU A 543 11.38 1.01 5.23
N ALA A 544 12.20 0.43 4.34
CA ALA A 544 11.73 -0.07 3.05
C ALA A 544 10.71 -1.21 3.21
N ALA A 545 10.85 -2.04 4.25
CA ALA A 545 9.85 -3.08 4.56
C ALA A 545 8.51 -2.48 5.00
N ALA A 546 8.56 -1.43 5.83
CA ALA A 546 7.41 -0.72 6.40
C ALA A 546 6.68 0.18 5.38
N PHE A 547 7.45 0.79 4.48
CA PHE A 547 6.98 1.78 3.53
C PHE A 547 7.35 1.41 2.08
N PRO A 548 6.85 0.28 1.56
CA PRO A 548 7.18 -0.20 0.22
C PRO A 548 6.75 0.76 -0.90
N ASP A 549 5.73 1.58 -0.64
CA ASP A 549 5.21 2.66 -1.48
C ASP A 549 5.97 3.99 -1.35
N ARG A 550 6.90 4.10 -0.39
CA ARG A 550 7.65 5.34 -0.10
C ARG A 550 9.16 5.17 -0.23
N ILE A 551 9.60 4.25 -1.07
CA ILE A 551 10.98 4.29 -1.56
C ILE A 551 11.07 5.43 -2.56
N ALA A 552 12.03 6.33 -2.39
CA ALA A 552 12.15 7.57 -3.14
C ALA A 552 13.41 7.56 -3.99
N GLN A 553 13.25 7.61 -5.32
CA GLN A 553 14.35 7.73 -6.28
C GLN A 553 14.47 9.17 -6.76
N ARG A 554 15.68 9.73 -6.70
CA ARG A 554 15.94 11.11 -7.15
C ARG A 554 15.59 11.28 -8.63
N ARG A 555 14.89 12.37 -8.96
CA ARG A 555 14.49 12.69 -10.35
C ARG A 555 14.54 14.19 -10.60
N GLY A 556 15.32 14.59 -11.61
CA GLY A 556 15.46 15.99 -12.00
C GLY A 556 16.35 16.76 -11.03
N ASP A 557 15.87 17.91 -10.56
CA ASP A 557 16.61 18.79 -9.66
C ASP A 557 16.92 18.14 -8.30
N ILE A 558 17.98 18.62 -7.64
CA ILE A 558 18.30 18.27 -6.26
C ILE A 558 17.08 18.50 -5.35
N GLY A 559 16.77 17.51 -4.51
CA GLY A 559 15.62 17.53 -3.62
C GLY A 559 14.29 17.10 -4.27
N SER A 560 14.27 16.71 -5.54
CA SER A 560 13.09 16.15 -6.22
C SER A 560 13.17 14.63 -6.33
N PHE A 561 12.11 13.94 -5.92
CA PHE A 561 12.06 12.47 -5.87
C PHE A 561 10.76 11.93 -6.47
N ARG A 562 10.85 10.75 -7.10
CA ARG A 562 9.72 9.89 -7.48
C ARG A 562 9.57 8.77 -6.45
N LEU A 563 8.35 8.51 -5.99
CA LEU A 563 8.07 7.44 -5.03
C LEU A 563 7.71 6.11 -5.73
N SER A 564 7.98 4.97 -5.08
CA SER A 564 7.63 3.63 -5.55
C SER A 564 6.13 3.38 -5.67
N GLY A 565 5.34 3.95 -4.76
CA GLY A 565 3.87 3.92 -4.82
C GLY A 565 3.27 4.88 -5.85
N GLY A 566 4.10 5.61 -6.60
CA GLY A 566 3.67 6.64 -7.52
C GLY A 566 3.71 8.06 -6.92
N GLY A 567 3.56 9.06 -7.79
CA GLY A 567 3.66 10.47 -7.40
C GLY A 567 5.10 10.97 -7.21
N SER A 568 5.22 12.14 -6.60
CA SER A 568 6.51 12.82 -6.39
C SER A 568 6.56 13.48 -5.01
N ALA A 569 7.74 13.52 -4.43
CA ALA A 569 8.02 14.16 -3.15
C ALA A 569 9.19 15.13 -3.28
N ARG A 570 9.21 16.14 -2.41
CA ARG A 570 10.25 17.18 -2.37
C ARG A 570 10.96 17.23 -1.02
N MET A 571 12.19 17.69 -1.03
CA MET A 571 13.01 17.95 0.14
C MET A 571 13.74 19.29 -0.06
N GLY A 572 14.10 19.96 1.03
CA GLY A 572 14.92 21.18 0.95
C GLY A 572 16.26 20.89 0.29
N LYS A 573 16.69 21.74 -0.66
CA LYS A 573 17.94 21.55 -1.41
C LYS A 573 19.20 21.51 -0.53
N THR A 574 19.11 22.08 0.67
CA THR A 574 20.20 22.12 1.67
C THR A 574 20.20 20.92 2.61
N ASP A 575 19.21 20.03 2.50
CA ASP A 575 19.18 18.80 3.31
C ASP A 575 20.27 17.83 2.81
N PRO A 576 21.06 17.20 3.71
CA PRO A 576 22.11 16.26 3.32
C PRO A 576 21.61 15.08 2.47
N LEU A 577 20.34 14.70 2.59
CA LEU A 577 19.76 13.60 1.83
C LEU A 577 19.31 14.00 0.42
N ALA A 578 19.22 15.30 0.12
CA ALA A 578 18.60 15.81 -1.11
C ALA A 578 19.33 15.42 -2.41
N SER A 579 20.64 15.15 -2.32
CA SER A 579 21.47 14.74 -3.47
C SER A 579 21.58 13.23 -3.63
N LEU A 580 21.12 12.43 -2.66
CA LEU A 580 21.28 10.97 -2.70
C LEU A 580 20.34 10.32 -3.71
N PRO A 581 20.76 9.21 -4.36
CA PRO A 581 19.99 8.61 -5.46
C PRO A 581 18.72 7.91 -4.99
N LEU A 582 18.76 7.29 -3.80
CA LEU A 582 17.69 6.45 -3.28
C LEU A 582 17.54 6.65 -1.77
N LEU A 583 16.29 6.82 -1.32
CA LEU A 583 15.94 6.98 0.09
C LEU A 583 14.78 6.05 0.47
N ALA A 584 14.78 5.56 1.72
CA ALA A 584 13.61 4.99 2.35
C ALA A 584 12.92 6.08 3.18
N VAL A 585 11.66 6.42 2.86
CA VAL A 585 10.96 7.55 3.47
C VAL A 585 9.94 7.06 4.50
N ALA A 586 10.14 7.46 5.75
CA ALA A 586 9.24 7.12 6.86
C ALA A 586 8.14 8.17 7.08
N GLY A 587 8.49 9.45 6.96
CA GLY A 587 7.61 10.57 7.28
C GLY A 587 7.52 11.57 6.13
N MET A 588 6.29 11.87 5.73
CA MET A 588 5.96 12.89 4.72
C MET A 588 4.82 13.77 5.23
N HIS A 589 4.74 15.00 4.73
CA HIS A 589 3.63 15.90 5.03
C HIS A 589 3.17 16.62 3.76
N VAL A 590 1.86 16.79 3.60
CA VAL A 590 1.26 17.48 2.47
C VAL A 590 1.02 18.94 2.83
N ARG A 591 1.64 19.86 2.09
CA ARG A 591 1.29 21.29 2.11
C ARG A 591 0.70 21.71 0.76
N THR A 592 1.54 22.24 -0.13
CA THR A 592 1.23 22.44 -1.56
C THR A 592 1.70 21.26 -2.41
N ALA A 593 2.72 20.55 -1.92
CA ALA A 593 3.25 19.30 -2.46
C ALA A 593 3.59 18.36 -1.31
N CYS A 594 3.87 17.10 -1.62
CA CYS A 594 4.36 16.13 -0.65
C CYS A 594 5.83 16.44 -0.28
N GLU A 595 6.09 16.74 0.99
CA GLU A 595 7.42 17.06 1.51
C GLU A 595 7.95 15.94 2.40
N ILE A 596 9.18 15.48 2.14
CA ILE A 596 9.87 14.48 2.95
C ILE A 596 10.34 15.12 4.26
N ARG A 597 10.02 14.48 5.38
CA ARG A 597 10.36 14.95 6.74
C ARG A 597 11.23 13.97 7.52
N LEU A 598 11.10 12.68 7.26
CA LEU A 598 11.93 11.64 7.87
C LEU A 598 12.30 10.60 6.81
N ALA A 599 13.59 10.39 6.58
CA ALA A 599 14.11 9.41 5.63
C ALA A 599 15.49 8.88 6.03
N ALA A 600 15.91 7.79 5.41
CA ALA A 600 17.26 7.25 5.50
C ALA A 600 17.80 6.95 4.09
N PRO A 601 19.13 7.03 3.88
CA PRO A 601 19.74 6.59 2.62
C PRO A 601 19.56 5.09 2.43
N LEU A 602 19.00 4.69 1.28
CA LEU A 602 18.72 3.29 1.02
C LEU A 602 19.82 2.68 0.15
N ASP A 603 20.48 1.66 0.68
CA ASP A 603 21.33 0.78 -0.12
C ASP A 603 20.46 -0.29 -0.79
N PRO A 604 20.33 -0.30 -2.13
CA PRO A 604 19.54 -1.31 -2.83
C PRO A 604 20.13 -2.71 -2.69
N GLU A 605 21.38 -2.88 -2.26
CA GLU A 605 22.01 -4.19 -2.06
C GLU A 605 21.61 -4.87 -0.75
N ASN A 606 21.13 -4.11 0.23
CA ASN A 606 20.80 -4.61 1.57
C ASN A 606 19.29 -4.57 1.87
N LEU A 607 18.46 -5.13 0.97
CA LEU A 607 17.02 -5.19 1.17
C LEU A 607 16.59 -6.46 1.92
N PRO A 608 15.60 -6.39 2.83
CA PRO A 608 15.05 -7.57 3.49
C PRO A 608 14.32 -8.48 2.49
N ASP A 609 14.25 -9.78 2.79
CA ASP A 609 13.56 -10.78 1.95
C ASP A 609 12.10 -10.40 1.68
N SER A 610 11.42 -9.80 2.66
CA SER A 610 10.06 -9.30 2.51
C SER A 610 9.94 -8.22 1.43
N VAL A 611 10.96 -7.35 1.26
CA VAL A 611 11.01 -6.36 0.16
C VAL A 611 11.37 -7.04 -1.15
N LEU A 612 12.34 -7.95 -1.15
CA LEU A 612 12.78 -8.65 -2.36
C LEU A 612 11.68 -9.53 -2.96
N ALA A 613 10.89 -10.21 -2.14
CA ALA A 613 9.74 -11.01 -2.57
C ALA A 613 8.66 -10.20 -3.32
N ARG A 614 8.67 -8.87 -3.14
CA ARG A 614 7.75 -7.93 -3.81
C ARG A 614 8.38 -7.27 -5.03
N ALA A 615 9.69 -7.43 -5.22
CA ALA A 615 10.39 -6.91 -6.36
C ALA A 615 10.33 -7.92 -7.52
N HIS A 616 10.24 -7.43 -8.75
CA HIS A 616 10.31 -8.28 -9.94
C HIS A 616 11.60 -7.98 -10.69
N GLU A 617 12.25 -9.03 -11.18
CA GLU A 617 13.38 -8.91 -12.09
C GLU A 617 12.86 -8.76 -13.51
N GLN A 618 13.21 -7.65 -14.15
CA GLN A 618 12.99 -7.40 -15.56
C GLN A 618 14.31 -7.66 -16.30
N VAL A 619 14.31 -8.60 -17.25
CA VAL A 619 15.47 -8.88 -18.11
C VAL A 619 15.23 -8.28 -19.49
N GLU A 620 16.13 -7.40 -19.93
CA GLU A 620 16.17 -6.87 -21.28
C GLU A 620 17.45 -7.38 -21.96
N THR A 621 17.33 -8.18 -23.01
CA THR A 621 18.47 -8.65 -23.80
C THR A 621 18.72 -7.73 -24.99
N THR A 622 19.97 -7.31 -25.18
CA THR A 622 20.40 -6.45 -26.28
C THR A 622 21.72 -6.91 -26.87
N ILE A 623 22.00 -6.56 -28.12
CA ILE A 623 23.31 -6.79 -28.74
C ILE A 623 24.21 -5.59 -28.44
N ASP A 624 25.40 -5.84 -27.93
CA ASP A 624 26.44 -4.83 -27.78
C ASP A 624 26.92 -4.37 -29.17
N PRO A 625 26.77 -3.08 -29.52
CA PRO A 625 27.23 -2.57 -30.82
C PRO A 625 28.73 -2.73 -31.06
N ALA A 626 29.55 -2.76 -30.00
CA ALA A 626 31.00 -2.84 -30.11
C ALA A 626 31.49 -4.28 -30.31
N THR A 627 30.93 -5.23 -29.55
CA THR A 627 31.40 -6.63 -29.54
C THR A 627 30.51 -7.59 -30.32
N GLY A 628 29.29 -7.18 -30.67
CA GLY A 628 28.27 -8.01 -31.32
C GLY A 628 27.72 -9.13 -30.44
N ALA A 629 28.12 -9.19 -29.17
CA ALA A 629 27.66 -10.20 -28.21
C ALA A 629 26.32 -9.81 -27.60
N VAL A 630 25.51 -10.82 -27.26
CA VAL A 630 24.28 -10.61 -26.50
C VAL A 630 24.61 -10.31 -25.03
N MET A 631 24.07 -9.21 -24.52
CA MET A 631 24.12 -8.81 -23.12
C MET A 631 22.73 -8.83 -22.52
N ALA A 632 22.63 -9.18 -21.24
CA ALA A 632 21.39 -9.08 -20.47
C ALA A 632 21.48 -7.91 -19.50
N ARG A 633 20.55 -6.97 -19.62
CA ARG A 633 20.34 -5.92 -18.62
C ARG A 633 19.26 -6.39 -17.65
N ARG A 634 19.66 -6.72 -16.42
CA ARG A 634 18.78 -7.14 -15.35
C ARG A 634 18.43 -5.93 -14.48
N ARG A 635 17.14 -5.62 -14.39
CA ARG A 635 16.61 -4.54 -13.55
C ARG A 635 15.73 -5.11 -12.45
N LEU A 636 16.13 -4.95 -11.20
CA LEU A 636 15.28 -5.25 -10.07
C LEU A 636 14.33 -4.07 -9.85
N ARG A 637 13.03 -4.30 -9.96
CA ARG A 637 12.02 -3.25 -9.87
C ARG A 637 11.10 -3.45 -8.68
N LEU A 638 10.77 -2.35 -8.01
CA LEU A 638 9.69 -2.30 -7.02
C LEU A 638 8.68 -1.25 -7.46
N GLY A 639 7.51 -1.71 -7.89
CA GLY A 639 6.54 -0.87 -8.58
C GLY A 639 7.17 -0.18 -9.80
N ALA A 640 7.06 1.16 -9.84
CA ALA A 640 7.61 1.95 -10.94
C ALA A 640 9.12 2.19 -10.84
N LEU A 641 9.77 1.93 -9.70
CA LEU A 641 11.18 2.25 -9.49
C LEU A 641 12.10 1.11 -9.89
N VAL A 642 13.24 1.48 -10.47
CA VAL A 642 14.38 0.58 -10.68
C VAL A 642 15.28 0.71 -9.46
N LEU A 643 15.37 -0.35 -8.67
CA LEU A 643 16.19 -0.41 -7.45
C LEU A 643 17.63 -0.81 -7.79
N ARG A 644 17.79 -1.80 -8.67
CA ARG A 644 19.09 -2.25 -9.20
C ARG A 644 19.04 -2.26 -10.71
N ASP A 645 20.13 -1.88 -11.35
CA ASP A 645 20.30 -1.93 -12.80
C ASP A 645 21.71 -2.44 -13.09
N ARG A 646 21.80 -3.67 -13.61
CA ARG A 646 23.07 -4.32 -13.88
C ARG A 646 23.06 -4.87 -15.29
N THR A 647 24.14 -4.62 -16.00
CA THR A 647 24.44 -5.33 -17.24
C THR A 647 25.30 -6.54 -16.88
N VAL A 648 24.82 -7.72 -17.24
CA VAL A 648 25.48 -9.01 -17.02
C VAL A 648 25.59 -9.76 -18.35
N THR A 649 26.46 -10.76 -18.39
CA THR A 649 26.50 -11.71 -19.49
C THR A 649 25.17 -12.47 -19.53
N ALA A 650 24.53 -12.51 -20.70
CA ALA A 650 23.28 -13.26 -20.89
C ALA A 650 23.54 -14.76 -20.78
N ASP A 651 22.59 -15.52 -20.24
CA ASP A 651 22.68 -16.98 -20.22
C ASP A 651 22.41 -17.59 -21.60
N ALA A 652 22.71 -18.88 -21.77
CA ALA A 652 22.59 -19.54 -23.07
C ALA A 652 21.17 -19.51 -23.66
N THR A 653 20.14 -19.56 -22.80
CA THR A 653 18.73 -19.49 -23.22
C THR A 653 18.35 -18.08 -23.67
N GLU A 654 18.73 -17.05 -22.91
CA GLU A 654 18.52 -15.64 -23.21
C GLU A 654 19.21 -15.21 -24.51
N VAL A 655 20.42 -15.72 -24.73
CA VAL A 655 21.19 -15.52 -25.97
C VAL A 655 20.45 -16.14 -27.14
N ALA A 656 20.05 -17.42 -27.02
CA ALA A 656 19.35 -18.12 -28.09
C ALA A 656 18.04 -17.44 -28.47
N ASP A 657 17.23 -17.05 -27.49
CA ASP A 657 15.94 -16.37 -27.71
C ASP A 657 16.10 -15.05 -28.47
N LEU A 658 17.10 -14.23 -28.09
CA LEU A 658 17.34 -12.96 -28.77
C LEU A 658 17.80 -13.20 -30.22
N LEU A 659 18.72 -14.15 -30.42
CA LEU A 659 19.25 -14.50 -31.72
C LEU A 659 18.14 -15.03 -32.66
N ILE A 660 17.29 -15.96 -32.18
CA ILE A 660 16.11 -16.47 -32.90
C ILE A 660 15.19 -15.32 -33.31
N ARG A 661 14.89 -14.41 -32.38
CA ARG A 661 14.01 -13.26 -32.63
C ARG A 661 14.59 -12.33 -33.70
N GLN A 662 15.90 -12.06 -33.66
CA GLN A 662 16.59 -11.22 -34.65
C GLN A 662 16.57 -11.87 -36.03
N VAL A 663 16.81 -13.18 -36.11
CA VAL A 663 16.70 -13.94 -37.36
C VAL A 663 15.27 -13.88 -37.91
N GLY A 664 14.25 -14.05 -37.08
CA GLY A 664 12.84 -13.99 -37.53
C GLY A 664 12.46 -12.59 -38.06
N GLN A 665 12.96 -11.52 -37.44
CA GLN A 665 12.71 -10.15 -37.87
C GLN A 665 13.41 -9.78 -39.19
N ASN A 666 14.56 -10.39 -39.49
CA ASN A 666 15.35 -10.07 -40.68
C ASN A 666 16.03 -11.31 -41.29
N LEU A 667 15.22 -12.30 -41.68
CA LEU A 667 15.68 -13.60 -42.19
C LEU A 667 16.60 -13.46 -43.41
N ALA A 668 16.30 -12.52 -44.31
CA ALA A 668 17.06 -12.28 -45.53
C ALA A 668 18.49 -11.80 -45.24
N ALA A 669 18.70 -10.99 -44.20
CA ALA A 669 20.02 -10.47 -43.83
C ALA A 669 20.73 -11.31 -42.75
N ALA A 670 20.01 -12.26 -42.14
CA ALA A 670 20.53 -13.16 -41.12
C ALA A 670 21.49 -14.22 -41.68
N PHE A 671 21.31 -14.63 -42.95
CA PHE A 671 22.08 -15.68 -43.60
C PHE A 671 22.59 -15.27 -44.98
N ASP A 672 23.66 -15.93 -45.42
CA ASP A 672 24.12 -15.86 -46.81
C ASP A 672 23.33 -16.87 -47.67
N TRP A 673 22.22 -16.41 -48.24
CA TRP A 673 21.33 -17.22 -49.08
C TRP A 673 21.99 -17.64 -50.40
N THR A 674 22.60 -18.83 -50.41
CA THR A 674 23.23 -19.38 -51.60
C THR A 674 22.19 -19.74 -52.69
N PRO A 675 22.59 -19.77 -53.98
CA PRO A 675 21.71 -20.26 -55.05
C PRO A 675 21.14 -21.65 -54.76
N GLN A 676 21.91 -22.54 -54.11
CA GLN A 676 21.48 -23.89 -53.74
C GLN A 676 20.35 -23.88 -52.71
N CYS A 677 20.39 -23.00 -51.71
CA CYS A 677 19.29 -22.83 -50.75
C CYS A 677 18.00 -22.41 -51.46
N ARG A 678 18.11 -21.43 -52.37
CA ARG A 678 16.95 -20.95 -53.14
C ARG A 678 16.39 -22.02 -54.08
N GLN A 679 17.25 -22.80 -54.73
CA GLN A 679 16.83 -23.94 -55.55
C GLN A 679 16.13 -25.02 -54.70
N LEU A 680 16.62 -25.32 -53.50
CA LEU A 680 15.96 -26.26 -52.58
C LEU A 680 14.55 -25.77 -52.18
N GLN A 681 14.42 -24.51 -51.78
CA GLN A 681 13.12 -23.90 -51.45
C GLN A 681 12.14 -24.04 -52.63
N ALA A 682 12.58 -23.72 -53.84
CA ALA A 682 11.74 -23.79 -55.04
C ALA A 682 11.33 -25.23 -55.40
N ARG A 683 12.22 -26.21 -55.23
CA ARG A 683 11.91 -27.64 -55.42
C ARG A 683 10.87 -28.12 -54.42
N VAL A 684 11.01 -27.74 -53.15
CA VAL A 684 10.05 -28.11 -52.09
C VAL A 684 8.69 -27.44 -52.34
N ALA A 685 8.66 -26.17 -52.70
CA ALA A 685 7.42 -25.46 -53.06
C ALA A 685 6.71 -26.16 -54.23
N LEU A 686 7.44 -26.47 -55.31
CA LEU A 686 6.87 -27.19 -56.46
C LEU A 686 6.33 -28.58 -56.08
N ALA A 687 7.02 -29.30 -55.20
CA ALA A 687 6.56 -30.60 -54.73
C ALA A 687 5.27 -30.49 -53.90
N ARG A 688 5.17 -29.49 -53.03
CA ARG A 688 3.96 -29.21 -52.23
C ARG A 688 2.78 -28.81 -53.12
N ASP A 689 3.01 -27.92 -54.08
CA ASP A 689 1.95 -27.29 -54.87
C ASP A 689 1.45 -28.16 -56.03
N VAL A 690 2.33 -28.94 -56.67
CA VAL A 690 2.01 -29.65 -57.94
C VAL A 690 2.04 -31.17 -57.79
N LEU A 691 2.76 -31.70 -56.79
CA LEU A 691 2.97 -33.15 -56.59
C LEU A 691 2.29 -33.69 -55.33
N ASP A 692 1.38 -32.93 -54.72
CA ASP A 692 0.57 -33.32 -53.56
C ASP A 692 1.40 -33.72 -52.32
N ARG A 693 2.62 -33.19 -52.17
CA ARG A 693 3.52 -33.47 -51.03
C ARG A 693 3.39 -32.45 -49.91
N ALA A 694 2.18 -32.28 -49.40
CA ALA A 694 1.90 -31.38 -48.27
C ALA A 694 2.61 -31.78 -46.96
N ASP A 695 3.14 -33.01 -46.89
CA ASP A 695 3.95 -33.56 -45.79
C ASP A 695 5.38 -33.00 -45.73
N LEU A 696 5.92 -32.44 -46.81
CA LEU A 696 7.21 -31.73 -46.79
C LEU A 696 7.09 -30.44 -45.98
N PRO A 697 8.14 -29.97 -45.27
CA PRO A 697 8.07 -28.68 -44.57
C PRO A 697 7.86 -27.51 -45.55
N ASP A 698 7.16 -26.47 -45.11
CA ASP A 698 7.11 -25.20 -45.84
C ASP A 698 8.41 -24.43 -45.61
N LEU A 699 9.22 -24.33 -46.65
CA LEU A 699 10.50 -23.62 -46.62
C LEU A 699 10.42 -22.21 -47.19
N SER A 700 9.23 -21.63 -47.39
CA SER A 700 9.10 -20.24 -47.83
C SER A 700 9.70 -19.28 -46.79
N ASP A 701 10.19 -18.11 -47.24
CA ASP A 701 10.79 -17.11 -46.33
C ASP A 701 9.83 -16.69 -45.21
N ALA A 702 8.52 -16.63 -45.50
CA ALA A 702 7.49 -16.32 -44.52
C ALA A 702 7.31 -17.44 -43.48
N ALA A 703 7.27 -18.70 -43.92
CA ALA A 703 7.15 -19.85 -43.01
C ALA A 703 8.41 -19.98 -42.14
N LEU A 704 9.60 -19.87 -42.73
CA LEU A 704 10.87 -19.94 -42.02
C LEU A 704 11.05 -18.83 -40.99
N ALA A 705 10.61 -17.60 -41.31
CA ALA A 705 10.65 -16.47 -40.37
C ALA A 705 9.67 -16.66 -39.20
N ALA A 706 8.53 -17.33 -39.42
CA ALA A 706 7.54 -17.62 -38.39
C ALA A 706 7.96 -18.76 -37.44
N SER A 707 8.78 -19.70 -37.91
CA SER A 707 9.16 -20.92 -37.17
C SER A 707 10.65 -21.02 -36.84
N VAL A 708 11.40 -19.90 -36.82
CA VAL A 708 12.86 -19.89 -36.56
C VAL A 708 13.27 -20.72 -35.34
N GLY A 709 12.53 -20.63 -34.24
CA GLY A 709 12.86 -21.37 -33.02
C GLY A 709 12.82 -22.89 -33.20
N GLU A 710 11.96 -23.40 -34.08
CA GLU A 710 11.77 -24.83 -34.30
C GLU A 710 12.93 -25.45 -35.09
N TRP A 711 13.37 -24.78 -36.16
CA TRP A 711 14.38 -25.32 -37.06
C TRP A 711 15.81 -24.89 -36.73
N LEU A 712 15.99 -23.68 -36.19
CA LEU A 712 17.30 -23.13 -35.86
C LEU A 712 17.72 -23.44 -34.41
N GLY A 713 16.76 -23.76 -33.52
CA GLY A 713 17.01 -23.97 -32.09
C GLY A 713 18.11 -25.01 -31.79
N ALA A 714 18.12 -26.12 -32.53
CA ALA A 714 19.12 -27.19 -32.37
C ALA A 714 20.55 -26.78 -32.82
N TRP A 715 20.67 -25.72 -33.61
CA TRP A 715 21.94 -25.26 -34.20
C TRP A 715 22.56 -24.08 -33.46
N ILE A 716 21.79 -23.37 -32.62
CA ILE A 716 22.22 -22.14 -31.93
C ILE A 716 23.09 -22.42 -30.70
N GLY A 717 23.13 -23.67 -30.21
CA GLY A 717 23.89 -24.03 -29.02
C GLY A 717 25.35 -23.55 -29.06
N GLY A 718 25.73 -22.73 -28.08
CA GLY A 718 27.09 -22.20 -27.94
C GLY A 718 27.39 -20.93 -28.74
N MET A 719 26.46 -20.41 -29.54
CA MET A 719 26.62 -19.14 -30.25
C MET A 719 26.28 -17.96 -29.35
N ALA A 720 26.96 -16.84 -29.56
CA ALA A 720 26.76 -15.59 -28.82
C ALA A 720 26.52 -14.37 -29.73
N ARG A 721 26.68 -14.51 -31.06
CA ARG A 721 26.67 -13.40 -32.02
C ARG A 721 25.91 -13.72 -33.30
N MET A 722 25.31 -12.69 -33.92
CA MET A 722 24.67 -12.81 -35.25
C MET A 722 25.64 -13.23 -36.36
N SER A 723 26.93 -12.91 -36.25
CA SER A 723 27.94 -13.32 -37.22
C SER A 723 28.14 -14.84 -37.27
N GLU A 724 27.96 -15.53 -36.16
CA GLU A 724 28.09 -16.99 -36.06
C GLU A 724 26.90 -17.68 -36.74
N ILE A 725 25.70 -17.11 -36.60
CA ILE A 725 24.51 -17.55 -37.32
C ILE A 725 24.67 -17.36 -38.82
N ARG A 726 25.19 -16.20 -39.25
CA ARG A 726 25.44 -15.94 -40.67
C ARG A 726 26.42 -16.96 -41.28
N ALA A 727 27.38 -17.43 -40.48
CA ALA A 727 28.38 -18.40 -40.90
C ALA A 727 27.85 -19.86 -40.93
N LEU A 728 26.62 -20.13 -40.47
CA LEU A 728 26.03 -21.47 -40.55
C LEU A 728 25.84 -21.90 -42.01
N ASP A 729 26.05 -23.19 -42.25
CA ASP A 729 25.66 -23.82 -43.52
C ASP A 729 24.13 -23.93 -43.59
N LEU A 730 23.50 -22.85 -44.08
CA LEU A 730 22.05 -22.77 -44.20
C LEU A 730 21.47 -23.92 -45.05
N LEU A 731 22.20 -24.41 -46.07
CA LEU A 731 21.72 -25.52 -46.89
C LEU A 731 21.60 -26.80 -46.05
N ALA A 732 22.60 -27.10 -45.23
CA ALA A 732 22.55 -28.24 -44.31
C ALA A 732 21.40 -28.10 -43.30
N VAL A 733 21.18 -26.89 -42.77
CA VAL A 733 20.10 -26.62 -41.82
C VAL A 733 18.71 -26.82 -42.46
N LEU A 734 18.48 -26.28 -43.66
CA LEU A 734 17.22 -26.48 -44.39
C LEU A 734 16.99 -27.95 -44.77
N CYS A 735 18.04 -28.66 -45.18
CA CYS A 735 17.95 -30.10 -45.45
C CYS A 735 17.57 -30.89 -44.19
N ALA A 736 18.07 -30.53 -43.01
CA ALA A 736 17.75 -31.21 -41.76
C ALA A 736 16.26 -31.09 -41.36
N MET A 737 15.53 -30.10 -41.90
CA MET A 737 14.08 -29.97 -41.72
C MET A 737 13.29 -31.01 -42.53
N ILE A 738 13.90 -31.62 -43.54
CA ILE A 738 13.24 -32.55 -44.45
C ILE A 738 13.63 -33.99 -44.06
N PRO A 739 12.66 -34.91 -43.89
CA PRO A 739 12.95 -36.33 -43.67
C PRO A 739 13.88 -36.91 -44.75
N HIS A 740 14.80 -37.79 -44.37
CA HIS A 740 15.86 -38.28 -45.26
C HIS A 740 15.32 -39.04 -46.49
N ASP A 741 14.25 -39.82 -46.31
CA ASP A 741 13.51 -40.48 -47.39
C ASP A 741 12.85 -39.48 -48.33
N ALA A 742 12.28 -38.40 -47.79
CA ALA A 742 11.69 -37.31 -48.56
C ALA A 742 12.74 -36.49 -49.33
N LEU A 743 13.94 -36.26 -48.78
CA LEU A 743 15.08 -35.67 -49.50
C LEU A 743 15.50 -36.54 -50.68
N ARG A 744 15.68 -37.85 -50.47
CA ARG A 744 16.03 -38.78 -51.56
C ARG A 744 14.96 -38.82 -52.64
N TRP A 745 13.69 -38.79 -52.24
CA TRP A 745 12.58 -38.68 -53.18
C TRP A 745 12.64 -37.37 -53.96
N LEU A 746 12.93 -36.24 -53.31
CA LEU A 746 13.04 -34.93 -53.96
C LEU A 746 14.19 -34.92 -54.98
N ASP A 747 15.35 -35.50 -54.63
CA ASP A 747 16.51 -35.63 -55.53
C ASP A 747 16.28 -36.55 -56.72
N THR A 748 15.40 -37.53 -56.59
CA THR A 748 15.04 -38.44 -57.69
C THR A 748 13.92 -37.87 -58.56
N THR A 749 12.92 -37.23 -57.94
CA THR A 749 11.67 -36.80 -58.58
C THR A 749 11.80 -35.40 -59.18
N LEU A 750 12.49 -34.51 -58.49
CA LEU A 750 12.81 -33.13 -58.88
C LEU A 750 14.32 -32.92 -58.80
N PRO A 751 15.12 -33.58 -59.67
CA PRO A 751 16.58 -33.57 -59.56
C PRO A 751 17.17 -32.17 -59.84
N PRO A 752 18.25 -31.75 -59.16
CA PRO A 752 18.90 -30.47 -59.44
C PRO A 752 19.50 -30.39 -60.85
N ALA A 753 19.72 -31.54 -61.50
CA ALA A 753 20.15 -31.63 -62.88
C ALA A 753 19.61 -32.91 -63.54
N LEU A 754 19.27 -32.81 -64.82
CA LEU A 754 18.77 -33.90 -65.64
C LEU A 754 19.91 -34.56 -66.41
N ASP A 755 19.98 -35.88 -66.37
CA ASP A 755 20.90 -36.66 -67.20
C ASP A 755 20.27 -36.91 -68.57
N LEU A 756 20.87 -36.32 -69.61
CA LEU A 756 20.46 -36.48 -71.01
C LEU A 756 21.53 -37.22 -71.81
N PRO A 757 21.20 -37.81 -72.97
CA PRO A 757 22.17 -38.46 -73.84
C PRO A 757 23.37 -37.57 -74.20
N GLY A 758 23.16 -36.26 -74.29
CA GLY A 758 24.18 -35.24 -74.57
C GLY A 758 24.88 -34.62 -73.36
N GLY A 759 24.60 -35.10 -72.15
CA GLY A 759 25.26 -34.68 -70.92
C GLY A 759 24.28 -34.28 -69.83
N ARG A 760 24.82 -33.87 -68.68
CA ARG A 760 24.05 -33.47 -67.51
C ARG A 760 23.70 -31.98 -67.58
N VAL A 761 22.42 -31.65 -67.43
CA VAL A 761 21.86 -30.30 -67.61
C VAL A 761 21.24 -29.82 -66.30
N GLY A 762 21.72 -28.70 -65.76
CA GLY A 762 21.13 -28.09 -64.57
C GLY A 762 19.70 -27.62 -64.81
N ILE A 763 18.85 -27.78 -63.80
CA ILE A 763 17.46 -27.30 -63.82
C ILE A 763 17.35 -26.11 -62.85
N ASP A 764 16.86 -24.99 -63.35
CA ASP A 764 16.51 -23.82 -62.54
C ASP A 764 15.03 -23.89 -62.15
N TYR A 765 14.76 -24.18 -60.88
CA TYR A 765 13.42 -24.26 -60.28
C TYR A 765 12.88 -22.90 -59.83
N LEU A 766 13.67 -21.82 -59.88
CA LEU A 766 13.21 -20.47 -59.51
C LEU A 766 12.26 -19.87 -60.56
N GLN A 767 12.17 -20.51 -61.73
CA GLN A 767 11.25 -20.11 -62.80
C GLN A 767 9.86 -20.72 -62.56
N PRO A 768 8.75 -20.04 -62.93
CA PRO A 768 7.39 -20.57 -62.80
C PRO A 768 7.17 -21.94 -63.45
N VAL A 769 7.93 -22.23 -64.51
CA VAL A 769 8.08 -23.57 -65.08
C VAL A 769 9.58 -23.89 -65.07
N PRO A 770 10.04 -25.01 -64.46
CA PRO A 770 11.46 -25.27 -64.30
C PRO A 770 12.23 -25.24 -65.62
N LEU A 771 13.38 -24.56 -65.63
CA LEU A 771 14.14 -24.26 -66.83
C LEU A 771 15.43 -25.10 -66.91
N ALA A 772 15.48 -26.04 -67.84
CA ALA A 772 16.70 -26.77 -68.17
C ALA A 772 17.54 -25.93 -69.16
N SER A 773 18.74 -25.52 -68.75
CA SER A 773 19.59 -24.63 -69.55
C SER A 773 20.90 -25.31 -69.95
N ALA A 774 21.11 -25.53 -71.24
CA ALA A 774 22.37 -26.04 -71.76
C ALA A 774 22.59 -25.63 -73.21
N ARG A 775 23.82 -25.86 -73.70
CA ARG A 775 24.12 -25.68 -75.13
C ARG A 775 23.24 -26.61 -75.95
N ALA A 776 22.82 -26.17 -77.14
CA ALA A 776 21.89 -26.93 -77.97
C ALA A 776 22.29 -28.41 -78.18
N GLN A 777 23.59 -28.69 -78.24
CA GLN A 777 24.11 -30.06 -78.40
C GLN A 777 23.73 -31.02 -77.26
N ALA A 778 23.49 -30.50 -76.05
CA ALA A 778 23.10 -31.33 -74.91
C ALA A 778 21.68 -31.92 -75.06
N PHE A 779 20.86 -31.32 -75.95
CA PHE A 779 19.48 -31.71 -76.20
C PHE A 779 19.29 -32.46 -77.53
N TYR A 780 20.37 -32.73 -78.28
CA TYR A 780 20.29 -33.54 -79.51
C TYR A 780 19.88 -34.98 -79.20
N GLY A 781 19.12 -35.59 -80.11
CA GLY A 781 18.56 -36.93 -79.92
C GLY A 781 17.24 -36.94 -79.14
N LEU A 782 16.73 -35.78 -78.73
CA LEU A 782 15.45 -35.66 -78.02
C LEU A 782 14.35 -35.24 -79.00
N ASN A 783 13.35 -36.12 -79.15
CA ASN A 783 12.19 -35.90 -80.02
C ASN A 783 11.07 -35.09 -79.34
N GLU A 784 11.10 -34.99 -78.00
CA GLU A 784 10.09 -34.28 -77.21
C GLU A 784 10.76 -33.54 -76.03
N THR A 785 10.08 -32.54 -75.48
CA THR A 785 10.54 -31.87 -74.25
C THR A 785 10.50 -32.85 -73.07
N PRO A 786 11.62 -33.12 -72.39
CA PRO A 786 11.62 -34.00 -71.23
C PRO A 786 10.69 -33.46 -70.13
N ARG A 787 10.02 -34.38 -69.45
CA ARG A 787 9.22 -34.10 -68.26
C ARG A 787 9.83 -34.82 -67.07
N ILE A 788 9.77 -34.19 -65.89
CA ILE A 788 10.22 -34.80 -64.63
C ILE A 788 9.01 -35.22 -63.79
N ALA A 789 9.25 -35.84 -62.63
CA ALA A 789 8.20 -36.32 -61.73
C ALA A 789 7.16 -37.22 -62.43
N GLN A 790 7.64 -38.24 -63.16
CA GLN A 790 6.79 -39.19 -63.91
C GLN A 790 5.82 -38.50 -64.89
N GLY A 791 6.24 -37.38 -65.50
CA GLY A 791 5.44 -36.68 -66.51
C GLY A 791 4.54 -35.57 -65.97
N ARG A 792 4.47 -35.38 -64.64
CA ARG A 792 3.62 -34.37 -63.99
C ARG A 792 4.17 -32.95 -64.07
N VAL A 793 5.49 -32.79 -64.18
CA VAL A 793 6.15 -31.47 -64.26
C VAL A 793 6.80 -31.31 -65.62
N GLY A 794 6.29 -30.35 -66.40
CA GLY A 794 6.89 -29.95 -67.66
C GLY A 794 8.15 -29.11 -67.45
N LEU A 795 9.09 -29.18 -68.40
CA LEU A 795 10.26 -28.33 -68.42
C LEU A 795 10.15 -27.28 -69.53
N ARG A 796 10.78 -26.13 -69.30
CA ARG A 796 11.22 -25.25 -70.39
C ARG A 796 12.68 -25.52 -70.69
N ILE A 797 13.07 -25.41 -71.94
CA ILE A 797 14.44 -25.59 -72.39
C ILE A 797 14.98 -24.26 -72.87
N ALA A 798 16.08 -23.79 -72.25
CA ALA A 798 16.88 -22.71 -72.79
C ALA A 798 18.04 -23.29 -73.60
N LEU A 799 18.01 -23.05 -74.91
CA LEU A 799 19.07 -23.43 -75.83
C LEU A 799 20.13 -22.33 -75.83
N LEU A 800 21.28 -22.65 -75.27
CA LEU A 800 22.41 -21.73 -75.17
C LEU A 800 23.31 -21.86 -76.41
N SER A 801 23.90 -20.74 -76.83
CA SER A 801 25.02 -20.71 -77.76
C SER A 801 26.27 -21.38 -77.15
N PRO A 802 27.30 -21.72 -77.95
CA PRO A 802 28.57 -22.22 -77.42
C PRO A 802 29.24 -21.30 -76.39
N ALA A 803 28.98 -19.99 -76.46
CA ALA A 803 29.43 -19.00 -75.48
C ALA A 803 28.53 -18.87 -74.23
N GLY A 804 27.55 -19.76 -74.05
CA GLY A 804 26.68 -19.82 -72.86
C GLY A 804 25.53 -18.81 -72.85
N ARG A 805 25.28 -18.07 -73.94
CA ARG A 805 24.18 -17.09 -74.03
C ARG A 805 22.88 -17.73 -74.51
N PRO A 806 21.72 -17.51 -73.86
CA PRO A 806 20.42 -18.01 -74.33
C PRO A 806 20.11 -17.50 -75.74
N GLN A 807 19.72 -18.39 -76.65
CA GLN A 807 19.34 -18.04 -78.03
C GLN A 807 17.85 -18.33 -78.29
N ALA A 808 17.31 -19.36 -77.65
CA ALA A 808 15.90 -19.67 -77.68
C ALA A 808 15.47 -20.27 -76.34
N ILE A 809 14.22 -20.03 -75.94
CA ILE A 809 13.58 -20.69 -74.81
C ILE A 809 12.26 -21.26 -75.31
N THR A 810 12.07 -22.58 -75.19
CA THR A 810 10.85 -23.26 -75.65
C THR A 810 10.30 -24.19 -74.58
N ALA A 811 8.96 -24.33 -74.53
CA ALA A 811 8.29 -25.40 -73.79
C ALA A 811 7.98 -26.62 -74.67
N ASP A 812 8.06 -26.45 -76.00
CA ASP A 812 7.86 -27.48 -77.01
C ASP A 812 9.13 -27.61 -77.87
N LEU A 813 9.99 -28.55 -77.50
CA LEU A 813 11.24 -28.82 -78.18
C LEU A 813 11.01 -29.41 -79.56
N ALA A 814 9.97 -30.25 -79.72
CA ALA A 814 9.64 -30.89 -80.98
C ALA A 814 9.21 -29.86 -82.03
N GLY A 815 8.29 -28.97 -81.64
CA GLY A 815 7.87 -27.85 -82.49
C GLY A 815 9.02 -26.88 -82.80
N PHE A 816 9.92 -26.65 -81.84
CA PHE A 816 11.09 -25.81 -82.07
C PHE A 816 12.07 -26.42 -83.09
N TRP A 817 12.35 -27.73 -82.99
CA TRP A 817 13.18 -28.46 -83.97
C TRP A 817 12.60 -28.42 -85.38
N ALA A 818 11.28 -28.58 -85.52
CA ALA A 818 10.61 -28.57 -86.83
C ALA A 818 10.48 -27.17 -87.46
N GLY A 819 10.41 -26.11 -86.65
CA GLY A 819 10.19 -24.75 -87.11
C GLY A 819 11.40 -23.82 -86.93
N SER A 820 11.52 -23.23 -85.74
CA SER A 820 12.45 -22.13 -85.46
C SER A 820 13.93 -22.53 -85.40
N TRP A 821 14.25 -23.83 -85.41
CA TRP A 821 15.64 -24.31 -85.44
C TRP A 821 16.39 -23.87 -86.69
N ALA A 822 15.76 -23.87 -87.87
CA ALA A 822 16.44 -23.53 -89.12
C ALA A 822 17.05 -22.12 -89.08
N ASP A 823 16.32 -21.17 -88.47
CA ASP A 823 16.77 -19.79 -88.30
C ASP A 823 17.88 -19.67 -87.26
N MET A 824 17.71 -20.29 -86.08
CA MET A 824 18.75 -20.31 -85.05
C MET A 824 20.03 -20.97 -85.57
N ARG A 825 19.90 -22.08 -86.30
CA ARG A 825 21.00 -22.82 -86.92
C ARG A 825 21.78 -21.94 -87.92
N ARG A 826 21.09 -21.19 -88.77
CA ARG A 826 21.70 -20.28 -89.74
C ARG A 826 22.53 -19.20 -89.05
N ASP A 827 21.98 -18.55 -88.02
CA ASP A 827 22.69 -17.53 -87.25
C ASP A 827 23.87 -18.12 -86.46
N MET A 828 23.68 -19.28 -85.82
CA MET A 828 24.71 -19.93 -85.02
C MET A 828 25.83 -20.56 -85.86
N ARG A 829 25.54 -21.08 -87.07
CA ARG A 829 26.56 -21.59 -88.00
C ARG A 829 27.46 -20.46 -88.52
N GLY A 830 26.91 -19.26 -88.68
CA GLY A 830 27.69 -18.07 -89.05
C GLY A 830 28.64 -17.62 -87.94
N ARG A 831 28.17 -17.60 -86.68
CA ARG A 831 28.96 -17.13 -85.53
C ARG A 831 29.88 -18.20 -84.93
N TYR A 832 29.51 -19.48 -85.03
CA TYR A 832 30.22 -20.63 -84.44
C TYR A 832 30.36 -21.79 -85.44
N PRO A 833 31.14 -21.61 -86.53
CA PRO A 833 31.21 -22.58 -87.64
C PRO A 833 31.89 -23.90 -87.28
N ARG A 834 32.67 -23.94 -86.18
CA ARG A 834 33.38 -25.15 -85.70
C ARG A 834 32.53 -26.08 -84.82
N HIS A 835 31.29 -25.69 -84.52
CA HIS A 835 30.36 -26.49 -83.74
C HIS A 835 29.41 -27.26 -84.65
N ASP A 836 28.96 -28.41 -84.17
CA ASP A 836 27.98 -29.21 -84.90
C ASP A 836 26.59 -28.57 -84.81
N TRP A 837 25.97 -28.44 -85.99
CA TRP A 837 24.68 -27.79 -86.22
C TRP A 837 23.91 -28.64 -87.26
N PRO A 838 23.33 -29.77 -86.85
CA PRO A 838 22.67 -30.71 -87.75
C PRO A 838 21.40 -30.12 -88.38
N GLU A 839 21.02 -30.66 -89.54
CA GLU A 839 19.72 -30.37 -90.18
C GLU A 839 18.56 -30.87 -89.33
N ASP A 840 18.68 -32.10 -88.83
CA ASP A 840 17.72 -32.71 -87.92
C ASP A 840 18.37 -32.93 -86.54
N PRO A 841 18.18 -32.01 -85.58
CA PRO A 841 18.71 -32.15 -84.22
C PRO A 841 18.02 -33.24 -83.39
N ALA A 842 16.81 -33.66 -83.77
CA ALA A 842 16.04 -34.69 -83.06
C ALA A 842 16.63 -36.09 -83.29
N GLN A 843 17.21 -36.34 -84.47
CA GLN A 843 17.89 -37.59 -84.82
C GLN A 843 19.43 -37.51 -84.70
N ALA A 844 19.98 -36.34 -84.36
CA ALA A 844 21.41 -36.15 -84.25
C ALA A 844 21.99 -36.91 -83.04
N THR A 845 23.13 -37.57 -83.23
CA THR A 845 23.85 -38.21 -82.13
C THR A 845 24.58 -37.14 -81.31
N PRO A 846 24.27 -36.96 -80.02
CA PRO A 846 24.92 -35.94 -79.22
C PRO A 846 26.42 -36.23 -79.07
N SER A 847 27.26 -35.20 -79.28
CA SER A 847 28.71 -35.35 -79.15
C SER A 847 29.11 -35.48 -77.68
N ARG A 848 29.51 -36.69 -77.24
CA ARG A 848 29.99 -36.96 -75.86
C ARG A 848 31.36 -36.33 -75.51
N ARG A 849 31.98 -35.54 -76.40
CA ARG A 849 33.30 -34.92 -76.15
C ARG A 849 33.27 -33.41 -76.43
N PRO A 850 33.85 -32.57 -75.55
CA PRO A 850 34.18 -31.20 -75.94
C PRO A 850 35.22 -31.22 -77.07
N PRO A 851 35.17 -30.31 -78.06
CA PRO A 851 36.22 -30.20 -79.04
C PRO A 851 37.54 -29.87 -78.32
N ARG A 852 38.57 -30.68 -78.56
CA ARG A 852 39.95 -30.38 -78.13
C ARG A 852 40.32 -28.98 -78.63
N ARG A 853 40.80 -28.11 -77.74
CA ARG A 853 41.53 -26.90 -78.15
C ARG A 853 42.77 -27.37 -78.94
N GLY A 854 42.77 -27.15 -80.26
CA GLY A 854 44.00 -27.18 -81.04
C GLY A 854 44.74 -25.87 -80.82
N THR A 855 46.02 -25.99 -80.42
CA THR A 855 47.11 -24.99 -80.34
C THR A 855 46.72 -23.52 -80.16
#